data_AF-A0A353B4M9-F1
#
_entry.id   AF-A0A353B4M9-F1
#
_cell.length_a   1.000
_cell.length_b   1.000
_cell.length_c   1.000
_cell.angle_alpha   90.00
_cell.angle_beta   90.00
_cell.angle_gamma   90.00
#
_symmetry.space_group_name_H-M   'P 1'
#
loop_
_entity.id
_entity.type
_entity.pdbx_description
1 polymer ?
#
loop_
_entity_poly.entity_id
_entity_poly.type
_entity_poly.pdbx_seq_one_letter_code
_entity_poly.pdbx_strand_id
1 'polypeptide(L)'
;MRSNLVQQDDGIWKDIHALISQAAPPGGMVLATDPTQRKSLLDLVTQPESEDARNDRETHAQPSALFELANVLRQLEHFCVTSRAPIVGITGMLNAGKSSLLATFLSPASRQLVPRGAGNNSGTHRFVLWLPTRWREEEELLDVVRNLIAELFGTPPDTLSSDPAEAAKQYTGAATSSLAPLLAFDTGLDSLELGLLDCPDLQSGFQSSTVTSDDLPSSRHQQLAAIGRLCSAFITVGRIADLHDDRFVSLLQLLRETMPGVARIFAINRVKARYSFDTVVQETKQLADRFGIDATYVAYDYRSSRTKNLIPQYPSTLVRGTPDEEHPIFFRRNAAGSVEYLQDLSQHLDAGRLVRESSRSLWMQLKEHASRISAWLDESSNRNAATCSVGWNAIGNAAHDFMSDRSSDGGVSQLRLQTSPAIVSQIADSLQRTAPAWMRASLRIDKFARSFQQKVVDAASSLKILGTAGRNVKQLARRLKSGAAEIVTPARMSEAIRSWDQAGVFSDCPEGSLQPACELAFNNFKQHDTTQLDDDKLDEWSREIWKNMTLRQKLWKGAQPLAMVTAPFLAVILIPFDAGGSAVLVFASAKELLAAAGLAALLPPIGSGNEVLDIVHRETPWRQLCNLFALLCDSLGFPRPSGPQLPRIEFATTGGRVDSRQLVTSDIPIQRSISPPVAIWQPEPELAAALRRLAERIDP
;
A
#
# COMPACT_ATOMS: atom_id res chain seq x y z
N MET A 1 -29.80 -8.21 -26.10
CA MET A 1 -29.38 -7.53 -24.86
C MET A 1 -28.48 -8.38 -23.94
N ARG A 2 -28.56 -9.73 -23.97
CA ARG A 2 -27.73 -10.65 -23.15
C ARG A 2 -26.23 -10.76 -23.52
N SER A 3 -25.77 -10.25 -24.67
CA SER A 3 -24.36 -10.33 -25.11
C SER A 3 -23.54 -9.06 -24.86
N ASN A 4 -24.18 -7.91 -24.65
CA ASN A 4 -23.46 -6.63 -24.58
C ASN A 4 -22.86 -6.33 -23.20
N LEU A 5 -23.44 -6.86 -22.11
CA LEU A 5 -22.88 -6.70 -20.77
C LEU A 5 -21.60 -7.53 -20.57
N VAL A 6 -21.60 -8.79 -21.03
CA VAL A 6 -20.42 -9.67 -20.89
C VAL A 6 -19.28 -9.27 -21.82
N GLN A 7 -19.56 -8.76 -23.04
CA GLN A 7 -18.51 -8.33 -23.97
C GLN A 7 -17.95 -6.92 -23.70
N GLN A 8 -18.66 -6.04 -22.97
CA GLN A 8 -18.11 -4.74 -22.56
C GLN A 8 -17.19 -4.83 -21.34
N ASP A 9 -17.27 -5.90 -20.54
CA ASP A 9 -16.58 -6.02 -19.25
C ASP A 9 -15.22 -6.76 -19.31
N ASP A 10 -14.92 -7.53 -20.36
CA ASP A 10 -13.64 -8.27 -20.47
C ASP A 10 -12.39 -7.36 -20.45
N GLY A 11 -12.53 -6.13 -20.95
CA GLY A 11 -11.47 -5.12 -20.87
C GLY A 11 -11.27 -4.58 -19.45
N ILE A 12 -12.37 -4.41 -18.71
CA ILE A 12 -12.36 -3.89 -17.33
C ILE A 12 -11.72 -4.90 -16.39
N TRP A 13 -12.06 -6.18 -16.52
CA TRP A 13 -11.42 -7.25 -15.73
C TRP A 13 -9.92 -7.37 -16.02
N LYS A 14 -9.51 -7.29 -17.29
CA LYS A 14 -8.08 -7.27 -17.66
C LYS A 14 -7.34 -6.08 -17.07
N ASP A 15 -7.92 -4.88 -17.13
CA ASP A 15 -7.32 -3.67 -16.59
C ASP A 15 -7.18 -3.76 -15.07
N ILE A 16 -8.24 -4.13 -14.36
CA ILE A 16 -8.25 -4.27 -12.89
C ILE A 16 -7.25 -5.34 -12.41
N HIS A 17 -7.17 -6.49 -13.09
CA HIS A 17 -6.20 -7.53 -12.73
C HIS A 17 -4.76 -7.11 -12.98
N ALA A 18 -4.48 -6.42 -14.09
CA ALA A 18 -3.15 -5.87 -14.37
C ALA A 18 -2.72 -4.88 -13.29
N LEU A 19 -3.62 -4.03 -12.81
CA LEU A 19 -3.35 -3.02 -11.79
C LEU A 19 -3.15 -3.60 -10.39
N ILE A 20 -3.91 -4.62 -10.00
CA ILE A 20 -3.70 -5.33 -8.73
C ILE A 20 -2.34 -6.05 -8.73
N SER A 21 -1.90 -6.55 -9.89
CA SER A 21 -0.60 -7.21 -10.02
C SER A 21 0.62 -6.28 -9.93
N GLN A 22 0.43 -4.98 -10.23
CA GLN A 22 1.48 -3.96 -10.16
C GLN A 22 1.61 -3.33 -8.76
N ALA A 23 0.54 -3.35 -7.96
CA ALA A 23 0.49 -2.76 -6.62
C ALA A 23 1.18 -3.58 -5.49
N ALA A 24 1.79 -4.73 -5.80
CA ALA A 24 2.48 -5.57 -4.82
C ALA A 24 3.90 -5.03 -4.50
N PRO A 25 4.37 -5.09 -3.24
CA PRO A 25 5.65 -4.52 -2.84
C PRO A 25 6.86 -5.17 -3.57
N PRO A 26 7.95 -4.41 -3.79
CA PRO A 26 9.07 -4.83 -4.63
C PRO A 26 9.93 -5.88 -3.92
N GLY A 27 9.51 -7.13 -4.05
CA GLY A 27 10.24 -8.33 -3.61
C GLY A 27 9.75 -9.62 -4.27
N GLY A 28 8.60 -9.61 -4.96
CA GLY A 28 8.06 -10.73 -5.72
C GLY A 28 8.46 -10.71 -7.18
N MET A 29 9.03 -11.81 -7.64
CA MET A 29 9.61 -12.05 -8.97
C MET A 29 8.65 -11.75 -10.14
N VAL A 30 9.18 -11.08 -11.17
CA VAL A 30 8.52 -10.78 -12.47
C VAL A 30 7.96 -12.04 -13.13
N LEU A 31 6.66 -12.10 -13.45
CA LEU A 31 6.10 -13.20 -14.23
C LEU A 31 4.95 -12.80 -15.18
N ALA A 32 4.92 -13.50 -16.32
CA ALA A 32 4.25 -13.14 -17.57
C ALA A 32 2.92 -13.89 -17.80
N THR A 33 1.90 -13.15 -18.28
CA THR A 33 0.73 -13.44 -19.15
C THR A 33 0.02 -14.82 -19.24
N ASP A 34 0.33 -15.84 -18.43
CA ASP A 34 -0.27 -17.18 -18.55
C ASP A 34 -1.50 -17.41 -17.62
N PRO A 35 -2.64 -18.00 -18.08
CA PRO A 35 -3.85 -18.22 -17.27
C PRO A 35 -3.65 -19.09 -16.03
N THR A 36 -2.65 -19.98 -16.07
CA THR A 36 -2.24 -20.86 -14.96
C THR A 36 -1.62 -20.07 -13.78
N GLN A 37 -1.17 -18.83 -14.00
CA GLN A 37 -0.64 -17.93 -12.96
C GLN A 37 -1.68 -16.99 -12.35
N ARG A 38 -2.95 -17.01 -12.81
CA ARG A 38 -4.07 -16.31 -12.14
C ARG A 38 -4.23 -16.72 -10.66
N LYS A 39 -3.83 -17.95 -10.32
CA LYS A 39 -3.74 -18.46 -8.94
C LYS A 39 -2.60 -17.84 -8.13
N SER A 40 -1.43 -17.65 -8.75
CA SER A 40 -0.17 -17.28 -8.06
C SER A 40 -0.12 -15.84 -7.55
N LEU A 41 -0.85 -14.90 -8.18
CA LEU A 41 -0.90 -13.49 -7.78
C LEU A 41 -1.89 -13.24 -6.63
N LEU A 42 -3.00 -13.99 -6.62
CA LEU A 42 -3.98 -13.99 -5.54
C LEU A 42 -3.46 -14.73 -4.30
N ASP A 43 -2.67 -15.80 -4.48
CA ASP A 43 -1.99 -16.50 -3.38
C ASP A 43 -1.01 -15.56 -2.65
N LEU A 44 -0.33 -14.65 -3.36
CA LEU A 44 0.60 -13.67 -2.79
C LEU A 44 -0.07 -12.58 -1.91
N VAL A 45 -1.32 -12.20 -2.21
CA VAL A 45 -2.09 -11.23 -1.40
C VAL A 45 -2.80 -11.90 -0.21
N THR A 46 -2.87 -13.23 -0.19
CA THR A 46 -3.68 -14.01 0.76
C THR A 46 -2.87 -14.91 1.71
N GLN A 47 -1.53 -14.96 1.61
CA GLN A 47 -0.74 -15.73 2.57
C GLN A 47 -0.83 -15.14 4.00
N PRO A 48 -1.04 -15.96 5.03
CA PRO A 48 -0.96 -15.52 6.42
C PRO A 48 0.50 -15.25 6.79
N GLU A 49 0.90 -13.98 6.81
CA GLU A 49 2.26 -13.56 7.21
C GLU A 49 2.48 -13.61 8.73
N SER A 50 3.75 -13.75 9.11
CA SER A 50 4.27 -13.98 10.47
C SER A 50 3.96 -12.83 11.44
N GLU A 51 3.96 -13.17 12.75
CA GLU A 51 3.62 -12.24 13.85
C GLU A 51 4.45 -10.95 13.87
N ASP A 52 5.67 -10.95 13.33
CA ASP A 52 6.54 -9.76 13.27
C ASP A 52 5.99 -8.67 12.33
N ALA A 53 5.30 -9.03 11.25
CA ALA A 53 4.63 -8.07 10.34
C ALA A 53 3.32 -7.51 10.92
N ARG A 54 2.86 -8.03 12.06
CA ARG A 54 1.61 -7.64 12.72
C ARG A 54 1.79 -6.43 13.63
N ASN A 55 3.00 -6.19 14.16
CA ASN A 55 3.29 -5.05 15.03
C ASN A 55 3.51 -3.74 14.25
N ASP A 56 3.90 -3.78 12.98
CA ASP A 56 3.97 -2.59 12.11
C ASP A 56 2.58 -2.10 11.64
N ARG A 57 1.49 -2.83 11.94
CA ARG A 57 0.13 -2.51 11.47
C ARG A 57 -0.56 -1.39 12.22
N GLU A 58 -0.12 -1.02 13.42
CA GLU A 58 -0.82 0.02 14.19
C GLU A 58 -0.60 1.44 13.65
N THR A 59 0.35 1.64 12.71
CA THR A 59 0.64 2.97 12.14
C THR A 59 0.12 3.20 10.71
N HIS A 60 -0.35 2.16 10.01
CA HIS A 60 -0.84 2.28 8.62
C HIS A 60 -2.16 1.52 8.37
N ALA A 61 -3.27 2.27 8.34
CA ALA A 61 -4.65 1.80 8.08
C ALA A 61 -4.93 1.27 6.65
N GLN A 62 -3.92 0.75 5.95
CA GLN A 62 -3.86 0.64 4.49
C GLN A 62 -4.15 -0.76 3.88
N PRO A 63 -3.85 -1.91 4.53
CA PRO A 63 -4.07 -3.22 3.91
C PRO A 63 -5.53 -3.68 3.82
N SER A 64 -6.42 -3.19 4.70
CA SER A 64 -7.80 -3.67 4.79
C SER A 64 -8.67 -3.24 3.61
N ALA A 65 -8.54 -2.00 3.13
CA ALA A 65 -9.37 -1.47 2.06
C ALA A 65 -9.09 -2.14 0.70
N LEU A 66 -7.80 -2.43 0.40
CA LEU A 66 -7.42 -3.17 -0.81
C LEU A 66 -7.91 -4.62 -0.75
N PHE A 67 -7.84 -5.25 0.43
CA PHE A 67 -8.38 -6.58 0.66
C PHE A 67 -9.90 -6.62 0.48
N GLU A 68 -10.62 -5.61 0.99
CA GLU A 68 -12.07 -5.45 0.77
C GLU A 68 -12.40 -5.29 -0.71
N LEU A 69 -11.67 -4.44 -1.44
CA LEU A 69 -11.85 -4.25 -2.89
C LEU A 69 -11.65 -5.57 -3.66
N ALA A 70 -10.57 -6.30 -3.37
CA ALA A 70 -10.27 -7.59 -3.99
C ALA A 70 -11.38 -8.63 -3.69
N ASN A 71 -11.93 -8.62 -2.48
CA ASN A 71 -13.03 -9.50 -2.11
C ASN A 71 -14.32 -9.17 -2.86
N VAL A 72 -14.66 -7.89 -3.03
CA VAL A 72 -15.85 -7.48 -3.80
C VAL A 72 -15.70 -7.85 -5.27
N LEU A 73 -14.51 -7.66 -5.85
CA LEU A 73 -14.21 -8.09 -7.22
C LEU A 73 -14.39 -9.59 -7.39
N ARG A 74 -13.85 -10.39 -6.47
CA ARG A 74 -14.00 -11.84 -6.50
C ARG A 74 -15.47 -12.26 -6.39
N GLN A 75 -16.24 -11.59 -5.53
CA GLN A 75 -17.68 -11.83 -5.44
C GLN A 75 -18.40 -11.53 -6.75
N LEU A 76 -18.09 -10.42 -7.43
CA LEU A 76 -18.66 -10.10 -8.75
C LEU A 76 -18.32 -11.16 -9.80
N GLU A 77 -17.07 -11.62 -9.85
CA GLU A 77 -16.61 -12.63 -10.80
C GLU A 77 -17.34 -13.97 -10.60
N HIS A 78 -17.47 -14.39 -9.35
CA HIS A 78 -18.20 -15.59 -8.96
C HIS A 78 -19.71 -15.47 -9.22
N PHE A 79 -20.27 -14.30 -8.95
CA PHE A 79 -21.68 -14.01 -9.15
C PHE A 79 -22.10 -14.09 -10.63
N CYS A 80 -21.23 -13.65 -11.53
CA CYS A 80 -21.47 -13.77 -12.98
C CYS A 80 -21.70 -15.23 -13.42
N VAL A 81 -21.04 -16.19 -12.78
CA VAL A 81 -21.19 -17.62 -13.11
C VAL A 81 -22.36 -18.27 -12.37
N THR A 82 -22.52 -18.00 -11.07
CA THR A 82 -23.63 -18.55 -10.26
C THR A 82 -24.99 -17.94 -10.60
N SER A 83 -25.03 -16.81 -11.31
CA SER A 83 -26.27 -16.19 -11.83
C SER A 83 -27.14 -17.12 -12.68
N ARG A 84 -26.54 -18.17 -13.27
CA ARG A 84 -27.24 -19.19 -14.07
C ARG A 84 -27.86 -20.30 -13.22
N ALA A 85 -27.51 -20.36 -11.94
CA ALA A 85 -27.80 -21.45 -11.02
C ALA A 85 -28.17 -20.89 -9.64
N PRO A 86 -29.41 -20.39 -9.45
CA PRO A 86 -29.80 -19.73 -8.22
C PRO A 86 -29.75 -20.71 -7.03
N ILE A 87 -29.02 -20.34 -5.99
CA ILE A 87 -28.94 -21.10 -4.73
C ILE A 87 -29.71 -20.35 -3.65
N VAL A 88 -30.62 -21.04 -2.97
CA VAL A 88 -31.41 -20.47 -1.87
C VAL A 88 -30.94 -21.07 -0.55
N GLY A 89 -30.48 -20.21 0.36
CA GLY A 89 -30.06 -20.61 1.71
C GLY A 89 -31.25 -20.76 2.65
N ILE A 90 -31.33 -21.87 3.39
CA ILE A 90 -32.33 -22.11 4.41
C ILE A 90 -31.67 -22.00 5.78
N THR A 91 -32.01 -20.97 6.53
CA THR A 91 -31.44 -20.67 7.85
C THR A 91 -32.55 -20.44 8.88
N GLY A 92 -32.22 -20.40 10.17
CA GLY A 92 -33.21 -20.24 11.23
C GLY A 92 -32.80 -20.85 12.56
N MET A 93 -33.70 -20.76 13.54
CA MET A 93 -33.46 -21.22 14.90
C MET A 93 -33.43 -22.75 15.03
N LEU A 94 -32.84 -23.23 16.13
CA LEU A 94 -32.89 -24.64 16.52
C LEU A 94 -34.34 -25.12 16.60
N ASN A 95 -34.63 -26.28 16.01
CA ASN A 95 -35.97 -26.87 16.00
C ASN A 95 -37.08 -26.01 15.35
N ALA A 96 -36.74 -24.96 14.59
CA ALA A 96 -37.71 -24.19 13.81
C ALA A 96 -38.33 -25.00 12.64
N GLY A 97 -37.71 -26.12 12.27
CA GLY A 97 -38.17 -27.01 11.20
C GLY A 97 -37.54 -26.75 9.84
N LYS A 98 -36.28 -26.28 9.80
CA LYS A 98 -35.48 -26.09 8.57
C LYS A 98 -35.43 -27.34 7.70
N SER A 99 -34.99 -28.46 8.26
CA SER A 99 -34.90 -29.75 7.56
C SER A 99 -36.28 -30.28 7.12
N SER A 100 -37.34 -29.93 7.86
CA SER A 100 -38.72 -30.25 7.46
C SER A 100 -39.19 -29.39 6.28
N LEU A 101 -38.77 -28.12 6.21
CA LEU A 101 -39.01 -27.26 5.05
C LEU A 101 -38.22 -27.77 3.83
N LEU A 102 -36.92 -28.04 3.99
CA LEU A 102 -36.07 -28.59 2.93
C LEU A 102 -36.68 -29.86 2.31
N ALA A 103 -37.11 -30.80 3.16
CA ALA A 103 -37.72 -32.05 2.71
C ALA A 103 -38.99 -31.85 1.84
N THR A 104 -39.66 -30.69 1.94
CA THR A 104 -40.83 -30.41 1.09
C THR A 104 -40.49 -30.17 -0.38
N PHE A 105 -39.22 -29.85 -0.68
CA PHE A 105 -38.72 -29.65 -2.04
C PHE A 105 -38.06 -30.91 -2.63
N LEU A 106 -37.61 -31.83 -1.78
CA LEU A 106 -36.87 -33.00 -2.21
C LEU A 106 -37.78 -34.14 -2.69
N SER A 107 -37.25 -35.00 -3.56
CA SER A 107 -37.87 -36.26 -3.98
C SER A 107 -38.04 -37.23 -2.79
N PRO A 108 -38.97 -38.20 -2.86
CA PRO A 108 -39.17 -39.19 -1.79
C PRO A 108 -37.91 -39.95 -1.39
N ALA A 109 -37.00 -40.21 -2.34
CA ALA A 109 -35.73 -40.89 -2.06
C ALA A 109 -34.81 -40.01 -1.19
N SER A 110 -34.59 -38.76 -1.59
CA SER A 110 -33.70 -37.83 -0.87
C SER A 110 -34.27 -37.36 0.46
N ARG A 111 -35.60 -37.37 0.64
CA ARG A 111 -36.22 -37.10 1.95
C ARG A 111 -35.77 -38.06 3.05
N GLN A 112 -35.38 -39.28 2.70
CA GLN A 112 -34.89 -40.28 3.65
C GLN A 112 -33.45 -39.99 4.10
N LEU A 113 -32.69 -39.24 3.30
CA LEU A 113 -31.31 -38.85 3.60
C LEU A 113 -31.23 -37.68 4.59
N VAL A 114 -32.30 -36.88 4.69
CA VAL A 114 -32.37 -35.72 5.58
C VAL A 114 -32.84 -36.18 6.98
N PRO A 115 -32.06 -35.95 8.05
CA PRO A 115 -32.47 -36.31 9.40
C PRO A 115 -33.69 -35.47 9.83
N ARG A 116 -34.79 -36.14 10.23
CA ARG A 116 -36.05 -35.51 10.68
C ARG A 116 -36.48 -36.10 12.02
N GLY A 117 -36.82 -35.24 12.99
CA GLY A 117 -37.67 -35.62 14.13
C GLY A 117 -37.03 -36.30 15.35
N ALA A 118 -35.70 -36.44 15.44
CA ALA A 118 -35.03 -36.92 16.65
C ALA A 118 -34.48 -35.73 17.48
N GLY A 119 -34.39 -35.88 18.81
CA GLY A 119 -34.09 -34.80 19.78
C GLY A 119 -32.74 -34.07 19.59
N ASN A 120 -32.32 -33.29 20.60
CA ASN A 120 -31.16 -32.37 20.55
C ASN A 120 -29.82 -32.95 20.06
N ASN A 121 -29.67 -34.26 19.91
CA ASN A 121 -28.47 -34.95 19.42
C ASN A 121 -28.51 -35.27 17.90
N SER A 122 -29.45 -34.70 17.15
CA SER A 122 -29.73 -35.05 15.74
C SER A 122 -29.81 -33.83 14.81
N GLY A 123 -29.11 -32.74 15.16
CA GLY A 123 -29.12 -31.50 14.38
C GLY A 123 -28.24 -31.54 13.13
N THR A 124 -28.56 -30.72 12.13
CA THR A 124 -27.66 -30.44 11.01
C THR A 124 -26.45 -29.67 11.54
N HIS A 125 -25.26 -30.27 11.48
CA HIS A 125 -24.01 -29.66 11.98
C HIS A 125 -23.07 -29.22 10.86
N ARG A 126 -23.35 -29.60 9.61
CA ARG A 126 -22.60 -29.21 8.41
C ARG A 126 -23.53 -28.51 7.41
N PHE A 127 -22.97 -27.65 6.57
CA PHE A 127 -23.70 -27.11 5.43
C PHE A 127 -23.91 -28.20 4.40
N VAL A 128 -25.14 -28.31 3.86
CA VAL A 128 -25.45 -29.29 2.80
C VAL A 128 -26.08 -28.57 1.63
N LEU A 129 -25.39 -28.61 0.49
CA LEU A 129 -25.86 -28.04 -0.77
C LEU A 129 -26.54 -29.13 -1.60
N TRP A 130 -27.86 -29.00 -1.76
CA TRP A 130 -28.69 -29.82 -2.62
C TRP A 130 -28.83 -29.14 -3.99
N LEU A 131 -28.41 -29.83 -5.04
CA LEU A 131 -28.48 -29.33 -6.41
C LEU A 131 -29.47 -30.17 -7.25
N PRO A 132 -30.06 -29.59 -8.29
CA PRO A 132 -30.73 -30.33 -9.35
C PRO A 132 -29.83 -31.44 -9.92
N THR A 133 -30.41 -32.61 -10.20
CA THR A 133 -29.66 -33.74 -10.77
C THR A 133 -29.11 -33.38 -12.15
N ARG A 134 -29.84 -32.59 -12.94
CA ARG A 134 -29.38 -32.09 -14.25
C ARG A 134 -28.06 -31.30 -14.17
N TRP A 135 -27.80 -30.58 -13.08
CA TRP A 135 -26.55 -29.83 -12.89
C TRP A 135 -25.34 -30.75 -12.65
N ARG A 136 -25.57 -32.04 -12.38
CA ARG A 136 -24.49 -33.03 -12.32
C ARG A 136 -23.84 -33.26 -13.69
N GLU A 137 -24.59 -33.06 -14.76
CA GLU A 137 -24.14 -33.23 -16.15
C GLU A 137 -23.48 -31.95 -16.70
N GLU A 138 -23.65 -30.82 -16.01
CA GLU A 138 -23.02 -29.53 -16.31
C GLU A 138 -21.67 -29.38 -15.59
N GLU A 139 -20.64 -30.06 -16.09
CA GLU A 139 -19.32 -30.15 -15.44
C GLU A 139 -18.68 -28.77 -15.15
N GLU A 140 -18.80 -27.82 -16.10
CA GLU A 140 -18.28 -26.45 -15.92
C GLU A 140 -18.93 -25.71 -14.73
N LEU A 141 -20.26 -25.82 -14.58
CA LEU A 141 -20.99 -25.19 -13.49
C LEU A 141 -20.62 -25.86 -12.16
N LEU A 142 -20.56 -27.18 -12.15
CA LEU A 142 -20.26 -27.97 -10.97
C LEU A 142 -18.85 -27.71 -10.44
N ASP A 143 -17.87 -27.58 -11.32
CA ASP A 143 -16.50 -27.26 -10.96
C ASP A 143 -16.38 -25.85 -10.37
N VAL A 144 -17.11 -24.88 -10.92
CA VAL A 144 -17.18 -23.53 -10.35
C VAL A 144 -17.76 -23.60 -8.93
N VAL A 145 -18.92 -24.23 -8.74
CA VAL A 145 -19.54 -24.36 -7.42
C VAL A 145 -18.58 -25.05 -6.42
N ARG A 146 -17.90 -26.12 -6.83
CA ARG A 146 -16.91 -26.82 -5.99
C ARG A 146 -15.72 -25.94 -5.62
N ASN A 147 -15.16 -25.20 -6.58
CA ASN A 147 -14.04 -24.31 -6.34
C ASN A 147 -14.41 -23.16 -5.41
N LEU A 148 -15.61 -22.58 -5.59
CA LEU A 148 -16.13 -21.55 -4.70
C LEU A 148 -16.26 -22.05 -3.27
N ILE A 149 -16.83 -23.25 -3.12
CA ILE A 149 -16.96 -23.87 -1.81
C ILE A 149 -15.57 -24.15 -1.22
N ALA A 150 -14.63 -24.67 -2.01
CA ALA A 150 -13.27 -24.92 -1.56
C ALA A 150 -12.57 -23.64 -1.08
N GLU A 151 -12.79 -22.52 -1.76
CA GLU A 151 -12.24 -21.23 -1.37
C GLU A 151 -12.88 -20.70 -0.07
N LEU A 152 -14.20 -20.81 0.05
CA LEU A 152 -14.94 -20.29 1.21
C LEU A 152 -14.67 -21.09 2.51
N PHE A 153 -14.41 -22.40 2.39
CA PHE A 153 -14.23 -23.29 3.53
C PHE A 153 -12.80 -23.84 3.68
N GLY A 154 -11.89 -23.45 2.78
CA GLY A 154 -10.52 -23.97 2.71
C GLY A 154 -10.41 -25.45 2.30
N THR A 155 -11.53 -26.12 2.05
CA THR A 155 -11.60 -27.56 1.71
C THR A 155 -12.72 -27.82 0.70
N PRO A 156 -12.50 -28.69 -0.30
CA PRO A 156 -13.54 -29.03 -1.27
C PRO A 156 -14.72 -29.75 -0.61
N PRO A 157 -15.93 -29.67 -1.19
CA PRO A 157 -17.10 -30.32 -0.62
C PRO A 157 -17.02 -31.85 -0.73
N ASP A 158 -17.52 -32.53 0.29
CA ASP A 158 -17.71 -33.98 0.29
C ASP A 158 -19.03 -34.34 -0.40
N THR A 159 -19.11 -35.50 -1.05
CA THR A 159 -20.39 -35.99 -1.60
C THR A 159 -21.21 -36.69 -0.53
N LEU A 160 -22.50 -36.34 -0.43
CA LEU A 160 -23.43 -36.98 0.48
C LEU A 160 -23.68 -38.44 0.07
N SER A 161 -23.66 -39.35 1.04
CA SER A 161 -23.94 -40.77 0.83
C SER A 161 -25.39 -40.99 0.37
N SER A 162 -25.59 -41.98 -0.49
CA SER A 162 -26.92 -42.47 -0.89
C SER A 162 -27.55 -43.41 0.14
N ASP A 163 -26.80 -43.87 1.14
CA ASP A 163 -27.34 -44.67 2.26
C ASP A 163 -27.88 -43.73 3.36
N PRO A 164 -29.17 -43.79 3.73
CA PRO A 164 -29.76 -42.95 4.77
C PRO A 164 -29.02 -42.97 6.11
N ALA A 165 -28.53 -44.14 6.52
CA ALA A 165 -27.85 -44.27 7.82
C ALA A 165 -26.50 -43.53 7.81
N GLU A 166 -25.76 -43.61 6.71
CA GLU A 166 -24.49 -42.93 6.54
C GLU A 166 -24.66 -41.43 6.25
N ALA A 167 -25.65 -41.06 5.44
CA ALA A 167 -26.02 -39.66 5.19
C ALA A 167 -26.36 -38.95 6.51
N ALA A 168 -27.11 -39.58 7.41
CA ALA A 168 -27.42 -39.03 8.73
C ALA A 168 -26.17 -38.82 9.60
N LYS A 169 -25.18 -39.72 9.54
CA LYS A 169 -23.89 -39.55 10.23
C LYS A 169 -23.07 -38.41 9.65
N GLN A 170 -23.06 -38.27 8.32
CA GLN A 170 -22.39 -37.16 7.64
C GLN A 170 -23.03 -35.83 8.03
N TYR A 171 -24.37 -35.73 7.98
CA TYR A 171 -25.15 -34.55 8.37
C TYR A 171 -24.87 -34.07 9.80
N THR A 172 -24.70 -35.02 10.73
CA THR A 172 -24.46 -34.75 12.15
C THR A 172 -22.98 -34.52 12.48
N GLY A 173 -22.06 -34.81 11.55
CA GLY A 173 -20.61 -34.68 11.77
C GLY A 173 -20.02 -35.74 12.71
N ALA A 174 -20.78 -36.77 13.08
CA ALA A 174 -20.39 -37.76 14.11
C ALA A 174 -19.29 -38.75 13.64
N ALA A 175 -19.05 -38.85 12.33
CA ALA A 175 -18.13 -39.83 11.74
C ALA A 175 -16.84 -39.23 11.14
N THR A 176 -16.71 -37.90 11.05
CA THR A 176 -15.63 -37.24 10.29
C THR A 176 -14.99 -36.10 11.09
N SER A 177 -13.65 -36.05 11.13
CA SER A 177 -12.88 -34.90 11.61
C SER A 177 -12.94 -33.69 10.67
N SER A 178 -13.51 -33.85 9.48
CA SER A 178 -13.68 -32.80 8.47
C SER A 178 -14.99 -32.03 8.67
N LEU A 179 -14.89 -30.70 8.72
CA LEU A 179 -16.00 -29.74 8.70
C LEU A 179 -16.38 -29.30 7.28
N ALA A 180 -15.87 -29.99 6.25
CA ALA A 180 -16.16 -29.65 4.86
C ALA A 180 -17.69 -29.61 4.61
N PRO A 181 -18.20 -28.73 3.76
CA PRO A 181 -19.60 -28.77 3.34
C PRO A 181 -19.91 -30.03 2.52
N LEU A 182 -21.17 -30.44 2.50
CA LEU A 182 -21.67 -31.61 1.78
C LEU A 182 -22.38 -31.20 0.49
N LEU A 183 -22.26 -32.01 -0.54
CA LEU A 183 -22.91 -31.84 -1.83
C LEU A 183 -23.81 -33.03 -2.13
N ALA A 184 -25.07 -32.75 -2.48
CA ALA A 184 -26.09 -33.74 -2.81
C ALA A 184 -26.85 -33.34 -4.08
N PHE A 185 -27.43 -34.33 -4.76
CA PHE A 185 -28.20 -34.12 -5.97
C PHE A 185 -29.59 -34.73 -5.82
N ASP A 186 -30.62 -34.03 -6.30
CA ASP A 186 -32.00 -34.49 -6.21
C ASP A 186 -32.82 -34.15 -7.46
N THR A 187 -33.72 -35.05 -7.85
CA THR A 187 -34.58 -34.89 -9.03
C THR A 187 -35.81 -34.01 -8.75
N GLY A 188 -36.22 -33.88 -7.49
CA GLY A 188 -37.30 -32.96 -7.08
C GLY A 188 -36.93 -31.49 -7.30
N LEU A 189 -35.63 -31.18 -7.36
CA LEU A 189 -35.13 -29.84 -7.65
C LEU A 189 -35.02 -29.54 -9.15
N ASP A 190 -35.06 -30.55 -10.03
CA ASP A 190 -34.94 -30.35 -11.48
C ASP A 190 -36.08 -29.48 -12.04
N SER A 191 -37.30 -29.68 -11.54
CA SER A 191 -38.47 -28.87 -11.94
C SER A 191 -38.44 -27.45 -11.37
N LEU A 192 -37.64 -27.21 -10.34
CA LEU A 192 -37.53 -25.92 -9.66
C LEU A 192 -36.35 -25.10 -10.16
N GLU A 193 -35.42 -25.72 -10.88
CA GLU A 193 -34.25 -25.07 -11.48
C GLU A 193 -33.36 -24.32 -10.47
N LEU A 194 -33.38 -24.74 -9.20
CA LEU A 194 -32.68 -24.05 -8.10
C LEU A 194 -31.95 -25.04 -7.21
N GLY A 195 -30.84 -24.57 -6.62
CA GLY A 195 -30.15 -25.25 -5.53
C GLY A 195 -30.69 -24.81 -4.17
N LEU A 196 -30.68 -25.72 -3.20
CA LEU A 196 -31.04 -25.44 -1.81
C LEU A 196 -29.84 -25.70 -0.91
N LEU A 197 -29.50 -24.73 -0.09
CA LEU A 197 -28.46 -24.87 0.93
C LEU A 197 -29.12 -25.00 2.31
N ASP A 198 -28.94 -26.16 2.94
CA ASP A 198 -29.31 -26.38 4.34
C ASP A 198 -28.22 -25.84 5.25
N CYS A 199 -28.51 -24.76 5.99
CA CYS A 199 -27.57 -24.19 6.95
C CYS A 199 -27.68 -24.90 8.30
N PRO A 200 -26.54 -25.24 8.94
CA PRO A 200 -26.54 -25.80 10.28
C PRO A 200 -27.09 -24.79 11.29
N ASP A 201 -27.48 -25.30 12.46
CA ASP A 201 -27.94 -24.46 13.54
C ASP A 201 -26.84 -23.52 14.03
N LEU A 202 -27.03 -22.20 13.91
CA LEU A 202 -26.03 -21.21 14.35
C LEU A 202 -25.78 -21.21 15.87
N GLN A 203 -26.61 -21.94 16.64
CA GLN A 203 -26.59 -21.99 18.11
C GLN A 203 -26.02 -23.29 18.69
N SER A 204 -25.88 -24.37 17.89
CA SER A 204 -25.39 -25.65 18.40
C SER A 204 -23.86 -25.71 18.33
N GLY A 205 -23.19 -25.27 19.40
CA GLY A 205 -21.74 -25.40 19.53
C GLY A 205 -21.30 -26.86 19.31
N PHE A 206 -20.28 -27.09 18.49
CA PHE A 206 -19.52 -28.33 18.55
C PHE A 206 -18.85 -28.37 19.93
N GLN A 207 -19.06 -29.44 20.69
CA GLN A 207 -18.14 -29.79 21.78
C GLN A 207 -16.84 -30.32 21.15
N SER A 208 -16.06 -29.44 20.52
CA SER A 208 -14.65 -29.71 20.22
C SER A 208 -13.85 -29.19 21.40
N SER A 209 -13.26 -30.09 22.17
CA SER A 209 -12.53 -29.87 23.42
C SER A 209 -11.21 -29.08 23.29
N THR A 210 -11.05 -28.23 22.28
CA THR A 210 -9.79 -27.54 21.96
C THR A 210 -9.92 -26.07 21.56
N VAL A 211 -11.12 -25.51 21.48
CA VAL A 211 -11.32 -24.07 21.22
C VAL A 211 -12.05 -23.46 22.41
N THR A 212 -11.47 -22.42 22.98
CA THR A 212 -12.08 -21.63 24.06
C THR A 212 -13.50 -21.22 23.67
N SER A 213 -14.45 -21.36 24.61
CA SER A 213 -15.91 -21.29 24.37
C SER A 213 -16.42 -19.98 23.75
N ASP A 214 -15.59 -18.94 23.71
CA ASP A 214 -15.94 -17.61 23.23
C ASP A 214 -15.67 -17.40 21.72
N ASP A 215 -14.91 -18.26 21.04
CA ASP A 215 -14.53 -18.08 19.62
C ASP A 215 -15.44 -18.81 18.60
N LEU A 216 -16.24 -19.78 19.05
CA LEU A 216 -17.07 -20.63 18.18
C LEU A 216 -18.24 -19.91 17.47
N PRO A 217 -19.00 -19.00 18.10
CA PRO A 217 -20.08 -18.27 17.42
C PRO A 217 -19.56 -17.36 16.30
N SER A 218 -18.40 -16.75 16.52
CA SER A 218 -17.67 -15.87 15.60
C SER A 218 -17.32 -16.60 14.30
N SER A 219 -16.82 -17.83 14.40
CA SER A 219 -16.46 -18.67 13.26
C SER A 219 -17.66 -19.07 12.40
N ARG A 220 -18.82 -19.38 13.01
CA ARG A 220 -20.04 -19.72 12.25
C ARG A 220 -20.71 -18.50 11.62
N HIS A 221 -20.66 -17.33 12.25
CA HIS A 221 -21.10 -16.09 11.61
C HIS A 221 -20.24 -15.76 10.40
N GLN A 222 -18.92 -15.97 10.48
CA GLN A 222 -18.01 -15.85 9.34
C GLN A 222 -18.32 -16.87 8.24
N GLN A 223 -18.62 -18.13 8.59
CA GLN A 223 -19.03 -19.15 7.61
C GLN A 223 -20.37 -18.82 6.95
N LEU A 224 -21.37 -18.35 7.71
CA LEU A 224 -22.64 -17.92 7.15
C LEU A 224 -22.45 -16.71 6.22
N ALA A 225 -21.63 -15.74 6.61
CA ALA A 225 -21.27 -14.60 5.78
C ALA A 225 -20.55 -15.04 4.49
N ALA A 226 -19.62 -15.99 4.60
CA ALA A 226 -18.90 -16.57 3.46
C ALA A 226 -19.87 -17.23 2.47
N ILE A 227 -20.82 -18.01 2.97
CA ILE A 227 -21.79 -18.72 2.14
C ILE A 227 -22.89 -17.80 1.61
N GLY A 228 -23.15 -16.69 2.28
CA GLY A 228 -23.94 -15.59 1.74
C GLY A 228 -23.56 -15.19 0.32
N ARG A 229 -22.28 -15.33 -0.03
CA ARG A 229 -21.73 -15.05 -1.36
C ARG A 229 -22.18 -16.03 -2.44
N LEU A 230 -22.63 -17.23 -2.06
CA LEU A 230 -23.19 -18.25 -2.97
C LEU A 230 -24.70 -18.08 -3.17
N CYS A 231 -25.41 -17.56 -2.18
CA CYS A 231 -26.86 -17.57 -2.15
C CYS A 231 -27.46 -16.36 -2.88
N SER A 232 -28.43 -16.63 -3.75
CA SER A 232 -29.25 -15.61 -4.43
C SER A 232 -30.43 -15.13 -3.57
N ALA A 233 -30.85 -15.94 -2.59
CA ALA A 233 -31.89 -15.60 -1.62
C ALA A 233 -31.70 -16.39 -0.32
N PHE A 234 -32.30 -15.92 0.77
CA PHE A 234 -32.39 -16.65 2.04
C PHE A 234 -33.83 -16.82 2.49
N ILE A 235 -34.17 -18.04 2.92
CA ILE A 235 -35.39 -18.35 3.65
C ILE A 235 -35.02 -18.49 5.12
N THR A 236 -35.54 -17.59 5.94
CA THR A 236 -35.39 -17.63 7.39
C THR A 236 -36.61 -18.31 8.02
N VAL A 237 -36.39 -19.49 8.58
CA VAL A 237 -37.39 -20.33 9.23
C VAL A 237 -37.48 -19.99 10.71
N GLY A 238 -38.69 -19.68 11.18
CA GLY A 238 -38.94 -19.34 12.57
C GLY A 238 -40.34 -19.75 13.01
N ARG A 239 -40.60 -19.70 14.32
CA ARG A 239 -41.94 -19.82 14.91
C ARG A 239 -42.39 -18.44 15.38
N ILE A 240 -43.69 -18.27 15.62
CA ILE A 240 -44.22 -17.00 16.17
C ILE A 240 -43.50 -16.61 17.48
N ALA A 241 -43.17 -17.59 18.32
CA ALA A 241 -42.44 -17.35 19.57
C ALA A 241 -41.00 -16.85 19.35
N ASP A 242 -40.39 -17.14 18.20
CA ASP A 242 -39.01 -16.75 17.89
C ASP A 242 -38.94 -15.30 17.38
N LEU A 243 -40.07 -14.68 17.00
CA LEU A 243 -40.12 -13.29 16.51
C LEU A 243 -39.71 -12.25 17.56
N HIS A 244 -39.67 -12.62 18.83
CA HIS A 244 -39.26 -11.74 19.93
C HIS A 244 -37.96 -12.21 20.60
N ASP A 245 -37.29 -13.21 20.01
CA ASP A 245 -36.02 -13.73 20.50
C ASP A 245 -34.87 -12.87 19.96
N ASP A 246 -34.07 -12.30 20.85
CA ASP A 246 -32.90 -11.48 20.50
C ASP A 246 -31.93 -12.21 19.55
N ARG A 247 -31.83 -13.53 19.65
CA ARG A 247 -30.95 -14.34 18.79
C ARG A 247 -31.49 -14.45 17.37
N PHE A 248 -32.81 -14.53 17.20
CA PHE A 248 -33.44 -14.50 15.89
C PHE A 248 -33.26 -13.12 15.26
N VAL A 249 -33.42 -12.05 16.03
CA VAL A 249 -33.16 -10.67 15.59
C VAL A 249 -31.69 -10.49 15.18
N SER A 250 -30.76 -11.07 15.95
CA SER A 250 -29.31 -11.03 15.66
C SER A 250 -28.97 -11.74 14.35
N LEU A 251 -29.62 -12.89 14.07
CA LEU A 251 -29.49 -13.58 12.78
C LEU A 251 -29.95 -12.70 11.62
N LEU A 252 -31.09 -12.03 11.74
CA LEU A 252 -31.60 -11.13 10.69
C LEU A 252 -30.69 -9.92 10.48
N GLN A 253 -30.12 -9.39 11.56
CA GLN A 253 -29.15 -8.31 11.49
C GLN A 253 -27.87 -8.77 10.75
N LEU A 254 -27.34 -9.94 11.10
CA LEU A 254 -26.19 -10.53 10.42
C LEU A 254 -26.44 -10.70 8.92
N LEU A 255 -27.57 -11.27 8.52
CA LEU A 255 -27.93 -11.42 7.10
C LEU A 255 -28.06 -10.06 6.39
N ARG A 256 -28.56 -9.04 7.08
CA ARG A 256 -28.69 -7.70 6.51
C ARG A 256 -27.34 -7.01 6.31
N GLU A 257 -26.44 -7.14 7.27
CA GLU A 257 -25.12 -6.51 7.26
C GLU A 257 -24.15 -7.20 6.30
N THR A 258 -24.15 -8.53 6.28
CA THR A 258 -23.21 -9.31 5.46
C THR A 258 -23.67 -9.45 4.00
N MET A 259 -24.97 -9.29 3.73
CA MET A 259 -25.57 -9.54 2.41
C MET A 259 -26.63 -8.48 2.05
N PRO A 260 -26.25 -7.19 1.98
CA PRO A 260 -27.18 -6.13 1.59
C PRO A 260 -27.54 -6.31 0.09
N GLY A 261 -28.77 -6.73 -0.22
CA GLY A 261 -29.23 -6.94 -1.60
C GLY A 261 -29.55 -8.38 -1.97
N VAL A 262 -29.33 -9.35 -1.06
CA VAL A 262 -29.87 -10.70 -1.21
C VAL A 262 -31.32 -10.72 -0.71
N ALA A 263 -32.22 -11.30 -1.50
CA ALA A 263 -33.63 -11.40 -1.16
C ALA A 263 -33.84 -12.24 0.11
N ARG A 264 -34.76 -11.82 0.98
CA ARG A 264 -34.99 -12.47 2.28
C ARG A 264 -36.47 -12.80 2.44
N ILE A 265 -36.75 -14.04 2.81
CA ILE A 265 -38.10 -14.58 2.90
C ILE A 265 -38.31 -15.18 4.29
N PHE A 266 -39.46 -14.93 4.90
CA PHE A 266 -39.88 -15.60 6.12
C PHE A 266 -40.68 -16.86 5.84
N ALA A 267 -40.35 -17.92 6.59
CA ALA A 267 -41.11 -19.15 6.66
C ALA A 267 -41.51 -19.39 8.13
N ILE A 268 -42.71 -18.94 8.50
CA ILE A 268 -43.24 -19.08 9.85
C ILE A 268 -43.90 -20.45 10.00
N ASN A 269 -43.27 -21.33 10.78
CA ASN A 269 -43.66 -22.72 10.92
C ASN A 269 -44.39 -23.00 12.24
N ARG A 270 -45.13 -24.12 12.27
CA ARG A 270 -45.84 -24.64 13.45
C ARG A 270 -46.82 -23.63 14.07
N VAL A 271 -47.55 -22.91 13.22
CA VAL A 271 -48.57 -21.97 13.69
C VAL A 271 -49.74 -22.75 14.32
N LYS A 272 -50.09 -22.37 15.55
CA LYS A 272 -51.20 -22.98 16.31
C LYS A 272 -52.54 -22.44 15.82
N ALA A 273 -53.60 -23.25 15.91
CA ALA A 273 -54.97 -22.89 15.50
C ALA A 273 -55.54 -21.60 16.12
N ARG A 274 -54.99 -21.13 17.24
CA ARG A 274 -55.40 -19.89 17.90
C ARG A 274 -54.98 -18.61 17.15
N TYR A 275 -54.06 -18.72 16.19
CA TYR A 275 -53.58 -17.58 15.41
C TYR A 275 -54.19 -17.61 14.01
N SER A 276 -54.84 -16.51 13.62
CA SER A 276 -55.28 -16.31 12.24
C SER A 276 -54.09 -15.98 11.33
N PHE A 277 -54.21 -16.21 10.02
CA PHE A 277 -53.15 -15.87 9.06
C PHE A 277 -52.77 -14.39 9.15
N ASP A 278 -53.77 -13.50 9.20
CA ASP A 278 -53.56 -12.05 9.27
C ASP A 278 -52.85 -11.64 10.56
N THR A 279 -53.17 -12.31 11.68
CA THR A 279 -52.44 -12.11 12.94
C THR A 279 -50.96 -12.45 12.78
N VAL A 280 -50.63 -13.58 12.16
CA VAL A 280 -49.22 -13.98 11.96
C VAL A 280 -48.49 -12.97 11.06
N VAL A 281 -49.11 -12.54 9.97
CA VAL A 281 -48.52 -11.54 9.07
C VAL A 281 -48.30 -10.21 9.80
N GLN A 282 -49.27 -9.76 10.58
CA GLN A 282 -49.16 -8.53 11.37
C GLN A 282 -48.01 -8.60 12.40
N GLU A 283 -47.85 -9.73 13.10
CA GLU A 283 -46.75 -9.96 14.03
C GLU A 283 -45.38 -9.93 13.35
N THR A 284 -45.28 -10.43 12.11
CA THR A 284 -44.01 -10.39 11.35
C THR A 284 -43.69 -9.02 10.75
N LYS A 285 -44.68 -8.14 10.60
CA LYS A 285 -44.56 -6.90 9.81
C LYS A 285 -43.43 -5.99 10.30
N GLN A 286 -43.31 -5.79 11.61
CA GLN A 286 -42.28 -4.92 12.18
C GLN A 286 -40.86 -5.41 11.83
N LEU A 287 -40.63 -6.73 11.92
CA LEU A 287 -39.34 -7.30 11.55
C LEU A 287 -39.14 -7.30 10.03
N ALA A 288 -40.21 -7.55 9.26
CA ALA A 288 -40.17 -7.52 7.81
C ALA A 288 -39.72 -6.15 7.29
N ASP A 289 -40.33 -5.08 7.80
CA ASP A 289 -39.99 -3.70 7.44
C ASP A 289 -38.57 -3.33 7.91
N ARG A 290 -38.18 -3.72 9.13
CA ARG A 290 -36.85 -3.40 9.70
C ARG A 290 -35.69 -4.09 8.97
N PHE A 291 -35.89 -5.33 8.53
CA PHE A 291 -34.84 -6.16 7.94
C PHE A 291 -34.97 -6.34 6.43
N GLY A 292 -35.97 -5.72 5.79
CA GLY A 292 -36.20 -5.82 4.35
C GLY A 292 -36.48 -7.27 3.95
N ILE A 293 -37.57 -7.83 4.48
CA ILE A 293 -38.07 -9.16 4.13
C ILE A 293 -39.12 -9.01 3.03
N ASP A 294 -38.93 -9.68 1.91
CA ASP A 294 -39.73 -9.54 0.69
C ASP A 294 -41.10 -10.23 0.80
N ALA A 295 -41.16 -11.34 1.53
CA ALA A 295 -42.36 -12.15 1.66
C ALA A 295 -42.39 -12.96 2.96
N THR A 296 -43.61 -13.16 3.50
CA THR A 296 -43.87 -14.05 4.63
C THR A 296 -44.78 -15.19 4.21
N TYR A 297 -44.28 -16.42 4.36
CA TYR A 297 -45.04 -17.65 4.19
C TYR A 297 -45.32 -18.29 5.54
N VAL A 298 -46.51 -18.87 5.68
CA VAL A 298 -47.00 -19.44 6.93
C VAL A 298 -47.33 -20.92 6.74
N ALA A 299 -46.91 -21.74 7.69
CA ALA A 299 -47.29 -23.14 7.81
C ALA A 299 -47.94 -23.40 9.18
N TYR A 300 -49.20 -23.85 9.15
CA TYR A 300 -49.89 -24.31 10.34
C TYR A 300 -49.36 -25.68 10.79
N ASP A 301 -49.48 -25.96 12.09
CA ASP A 301 -49.09 -27.25 12.66
C ASP A 301 -50.02 -28.36 12.15
N TYR A 302 -49.58 -29.09 11.12
CA TYR A 302 -50.35 -30.14 10.45
C TYR A 302 -50.73 -31.32 11.38
N ARG A 303 -50.01 -31.49 12.49
CA ARG A 303 -50.28 -32.56 13.47
C ARG A 303 -51.53 -32.29 14.30
N SER A 304 -52.01 -31.05 14.36
CA SER A 304 -53.21 -30.70 15.12
C SER A 304 -54.47 -30.92 14.30
N SER A 305 -55.45 -31.65 14.83
CA SER A 305 -56.76 -31.79 14.19
C SER A 305 -57.49 -30.45 14.02
N ARG A 306 -57.19 -29.45 14.86
CA ARG A 306 -57.82 -28.13 14.87
C ARG A 306 -57.32 -27.20 13.77
N THR A 307 -56.11 -27.44 13.25
CA THR A 307 -55.49 -26.61 12.19
C THR A 307 -55.78 -27.16 10.78
N LYS A 308 -56.27 -28.40 10.65
CA LYS A 308 -56.55 -29.03 9.34
C LYS A 308 -57.44 -28.17 8.44
N ASN A 309 -58.41 -27.46 9.01
CA ASN A 309 -59.32 -26.58 8.27
C ASN A 309 -58.69 -25.22 7.89
N LEU A 310 -57.53 -24.87 8.45
CA LEU A 310 -56.79 -23.63 8.16
C LEU A 310 -55.69 -23.84 7.12
N ILE A 311 -55.33 -25.10 6.86
CA ILE A 311 -54.33 -25.47 5.86
C ILE A 311 -55.03 -25.52 4.50
N PRO A 312 -54.58 -24.73 3.50
CA PRO A 312 -55.13 -24.78 2.16
C PRO A 312 -54.91 -26.16 1.52
N GLN A 313 -55.68 -26.47 0.47
CA GLN A 313 -55.53 -27.74 -0.23
C GLN A 313 -54.09 -27.93 -0.75
N TYR A 314 -53.62 -29.18 -0.78
CA TYR A 314 -52.31 -29.49 -1.32
C TYR A 314 -52.20 -29.07 -2.79
N PRO A 315 -51.17 -28.32 -3.20
CA PRO A 315 -50.94 -28.05 -4.60
C PRO A 315 -50.63 -29.36 -5.33
N SER A 316 -51.11 -29.49 -6.58
CA SER A 316 -50.90 -30.68 -7.41
C SER A 316 -49.43 -30.92 -7.77
N THR A 317 -48.60 -29.87 -7.67
CA THR A 317 -47.15 -29.89 -7.89
C THR A 317 -46.37 -30.50 -6.72
N LEU A 318 -46.99 -30.66 -5.55
CA LEU A 318 -46.36 -31.25 -4.37
C LEU A 318 -46.33 -32.78 -4.50
N VAL A 319 -45.13 -33.37 -4.57
CA VAL A 319 -44.97 -34.83 -4.49
C VAL A 319 -45.44 -35.30 -3.11
N ARG A 320 -46.67 -35.82 -3.05
CA ARG A 320 -47.25 -36.38 -1.82
C ARG A 320 -46.37 -37.53 -1.36
N GLY A 321 -45.95 -37.49 -0.10
CA GLY A 321 -45.37 -38.65 0.57
C GLY A 321 -46.41 -39.74 0.76
N THR A 322 -46.00 -40.83 1.40
CA THR A 322 -46.96 -41.80 1.95
C THR A 322 -47.89 -41.10 2.96
N PRO A 323 -49.08 -41.65 3.27
CA PRO A 323 -50.02 -41.04 4.23
C PRO A 323 -49.42 -40.77 5.63
N ASP A 324 -48.35 -41.47 5.99
CA ASP A 324 -47.60 -41.28 7.26
C ASP A 324 -46.54 -40.16 7.21
N GLU A 325 -46.27 -39.58 6.03
CA GLU A 325 -45.29 -38.51 5.82
C GLU A 325 -45.97 -37.16 5.53
N GLU A 326 -46.77 -36.66 6.49
CA GLU A 326 -47.28 -35.28 6.40
C GLU A 326 -46.13 -34.25 6.53
N HIS A 327 -46.18 -33.20 5.71
CA HIS A 327 -45.17 -32.14 5.64
C HIS A 327 -45.81 -30.77 5.85
N PRO A 328 -45.05 -29.78 6.40
CA PRO A 328 -45.57 -28.43 6.54
C PRO A 328 -45.86 -27.82 5.17
N ILE A 329 -47.06 -27.27 4.98
CA ILE A 329 -47.44 -26.53 3.78
C ILE A 329 -47.24 -25.04 4.06
N PHE A 330 -46.23 -24.45 3.44
CA PHE A 330 -45.96 -23.03 3.52
C PHE A 330 -46.70 -22.29 2.42
N PHE A 331 -47.56 -21.36 2.81
CA PHE A 331 -48.34 -20.57 1.88
C PHE A 331 -48.45 -19.11 2.31
N ARG A 332 -48.71 -18.23 1.35
CA ARG A 332 -49.12 -16.85 1.59
C ARG A 332 -50.44 -16.56 0.88
N ARG A 333 -51.12 -15.50 1.29
CA ARG A 333 -52.30 -14.96 0.61
C ARG A 333 -51.93 -13.62 0.01
N ASN A 334 -52.19 -13.44 -1.28
CA ASN A 334 -52.00 -12.13 -1.89
C ASN A 334 -53.19 -11.20 -1.61
N ALA A 335 -53.10 -9.95 -2.04
CA ALA A 335 -54.15 -8.95 -1.84
C ALA A 335 -55.50 -9.34 -2.49
N ALA A 336 -55.48 -10.21 -3.50
CA ALA A 336 -56.68 -10.75 -4.15
C ALA A 336 -57.26 -11.99 -3.43
N GLY A 337 -56.61 -12.45 -2.35
CA GLY A 337 -57.02 -13.62 -1.57
C GLY A 337 -56.63 -14.97 -2.16
N SER A 338 -55.88 -15.02 -3.29
CA SER A 338 -55.39 -16.28 -3.82
C SER A 338 -54.20 -16.79 -3.02
N VAL A 339 -54.10 -18.11 -2.92
CA VAL A 339 -53.05 -18.81 -2.17
C VAL A 339 -51.87 -19.03 -3.08
N GLU A 340 -50.68 -18.65 -2.61
CA GLU A 340 -49.40 -18.87 -3.28
C GLU A 340 -48.52 -19.73 -2.37
N TYR A 341 -47.93 -20.79 -2.93
CA TYR A 341 -47.14 -21.75 -2.16
C TYR A 341 -45.66 -21.44 -2.25
N LEU A 342 -44.94 -21.67 -1.16
CA LEU A 342 -43.48 -21.48 -1.12
C LEU A 342 -42.73 -22.44 -2.07
N GLN A 343 -43.36 -23.51 -2.54
CA GLN A 343 -42.76 -24.41 -3.53
C GLN A 343 -42.71 -23.82 -4.93
N ASP A 344 -43.62 -22.89 -5.23
CA ASP A 344 -43.61 -22.15 -6.48
C ASP A 344 -42.62 -20.97 -6.41
N LEU A 345 -41.75 -20.94 -5.38
CA LEU A 345 -40.79 -19.86 -5.17
C LEU A 345 -39.89 -19.66 -6.39
N SER A 346 -39.50 -20.71 -7.10
CA SER A 346 -38.72 -20.60 -8.35
C SER A 346 -39.39 -19.73 -9.41
N GLN A 347 -40.73 -19.73 -9.48
CA GLN A 347 -41.51 -18.93 -10.43
C GLN A 347 -41.57 -17.45 -10.02
N HIS A 348 -41.38 -17.16 -8.74
CA HIS A 348 -41.44 -15.82 -8.16
C HIS A 348 -40.05 -15.18 -8.00
N LEU A 349 -39.03 -16.02 -7.84
CA LEU A 349 -37.63 -15.64 -7.94
C LEU A 349 -37.29 -15.53 -9.43
N ASP A 350 -37.57 -14.36 -10.04
CA ASP A 350 -36.98 -14.04 -11.35
C ASP A 350 -35.46 -14.09 -11.15
N ALA A 351 -34.83 -15.19 -11.58
CA ALA A 351 -33.39 -15.37 -11.49
C ALA A 351 -32.67 -14.15 -12.09
N GLY A 352 -33.23 -13.55 -13.16
CA GLY A 352 -32.72 -12.31 -13.72
C GLY A 352 -32.85 -11.10 -12.79
N ARG A 353 -33.90 -10.99 -11.98
CA ARG A 353 -34.09 -9.88 -11.02
C ARG A 353 -33.17 -9.99 -9.82
N LEU A 354 -33.04 -11.18 -9.24
CA LEU A 354 -32.12 -11.44 -8.12
C LEU A 354 -30.67 -11.20 -8.55
N VAL A 355 -30.35 -11.64 -9.77
CA VAL A 355 -29.07 -11.37 -10.41
C VAL A 355 -28.83 -9.87 -10.57
N ARG A 356 -29.79 -9.13 -11.12
CA ARG A 356 -29.65 -7.67 -11.27
C ARG A 356 -29.52 -6.94 -9.93
N GLU A 357 -30.30 -7.29 -8.92
CA GLU A 357 -30.29 -6.59 -7.62
C GLU A 357 -29.01 -6.87 -6.83
N SER A 358 -28.56 -8.13 -6.80
CA SER A 358 -27.31 -8.50 -6.13
C SER A 358 -26.08 -8.01 -6.90
N SER A 359 -26.04 -8.11 -8.24
CA SER A 359 -25.00 -7.47 -9.06
C SER A 359 -24.95 -5.97 -8.81
N ARG A 360 -26.10 -5.28 -8.83
CA ARG A 360 -26.16 -3.84 -8.57
C ARG A 360 -25.60 -3.49 -7.19
N SER A 361 -25.93 -4.26 -6.16
CA SER A 361 -25.38 -4.05 -4.82
C SER A 361 -23.86 -4.22 -4.77
N LEU A 362 -23.33 -5.29 -5.38
CA LEU A 362 -21.90 -5.53 -5.44
C LEU A 362 -21.16 -4.44 -6.25
N TRP A 363 -21.74 -3.99 -7.35
CA TRP A 363 -21.21 -2.85 -8.13
C TRP A 363 -21.20 -1.55 -7.32
N MET A 364 -22.24 -1.28 -6.53
CA MET A 364 -22.28 -0.10 -5.65
C MET A 364 -21.21 -0.19 -4.55
N GLN A 365 -21.02 -1.37 -3.94
CA GLN A 365 -19.93 -1.60 -2.97
C GLN A 365 -18.55 -1.39 -3.63
N LEU A 366 -18.35 -1.93 -4.83
CA LEU A 366 -17.10 -1.76 -5.58
C LEU A 366 -16.80 -0.27 -5.82
N LYS A 367 -17.81 0.50 -6.26
CA LYS A 367 -17.69 1.95 -6.46
C LYS A 367 -17.33 2.67 -5.17
N GLU A 368 -17.98 2.32 -4.06
CA GLU A 368 -17.72 2.94 -2.76
C GLU A 368 -16.29 2.69 -2.29
N HIS A 369 -15.83 1.44 -2.32
CA HIS A 369 -14.46 1.07 -1.93
C HIS A 369 -13.42 1.71 -2.86
N ALA A 370 -13.64 1.69 -4.18
CA ALA A 370 -12.73 2.32 -5.14
C ALA A 370 -12.62 3.85 -4.93
N SER A 371 -13.75 4.51 -4.66
CA SER A 371 -13.78 5.95 -4.37
C SER A 371 -13.04 6.28 -3.07
N ARG A 372 -13.23 5.46 -2.03
CA ARG A 372 -12.55 5.62 -0.74
C ARG A 372 -11.05 5.46 -0.87
N ILE A 373 -10.59 4.44 -1.61
CA ILE A 373 -9.16 4.22 -1.87
C ILE A 373 -8.60 5.37 -2.71
N SER A 374 -9.30 5.82 -3.76
CA SER A 374 -8.84 6.96 -4.57
C SER A 374 -8.67 8.24 -3.74
N ALA A 375 -9.66 8.56 -2.88
CA ALA A 375 -9.57 9.74 -2.01
C ALA A 375 -8.39 9.64 -1.03
N TRP A 376 -8.16 8.45 -0.48
CA TRP A 376 -7.02 8.17 0.38
C TRP A 376 -5.68 8.29 -0.36
N LEU A 377 -5.59 7.81 -1.61
CA LEU A 377 -4.40 7.97 -2.47
C LEU A 377 -4.07 9.45 -2.70
N ASP A 378 -5.09 10.26 -2.96
CA ASP A 378 -4.94 11.70 -3.18
C ASP A 378 -4.48 12.43 -1.92
N GLU A 379 -5.11 12.13 -0.79
CA GLU A 379 -4.72 12.70 0.50
C GLU A 379 -3.29 12.31 0.87
N SER A 380 -2.92 11.04 0.66
CA SER A 380 -1.57 10.55 0.94
C SER A 380 -0.53 11.15 -0.01
N SER A 381 -0.85 11.31 -1.29
CA SER A 381 0.00 12.01 -2.25
C SER A 381 0.24 13.46 -1.83
N ASN A 382 -0.81 14.15 -1.37
CA ASN A 382 -0.70 15.54 -0.90
C ASN A 382 0.14 15.65 0.37
N ARG A 383 -0.07 14.75 1.35
CA ARG A 383 0.77 14.69 2.56
C ARG A 383 2.23 14.42 2.19
N ASN A 384 2.49 13.46 1.31
CA ASN A 384 3.85 13.11 0.87
C ASN A 384 4.52 14.25 0.09
N ALA A 385 3.77 15.00 -0.72
CA ALA A 385 4.26 16.19 -1.40
C ALA A 385 4.65 17.30 -0.39
N ALA A 386 3.84 17.50 0.65
CA ALA A 386 4.15 18.45 1.72
C ALA A 386 5.40 18.02 2.52
N THR A 387 5.48 16.74 2.90
CA THR A 387 6.65 16.16 3.58
C THR A 387 7.91 16.28 2.73
N CYS A 388 7.83 15.98 1.42
CA CYS A 388 8.92 16.19 0.47
C CYS A 388 9.36 17.65 0.46
N SER A 389 8.42 18.60 0.37
CA SER A 389 8.75 20.03 0.32
C SER A 389 9.49 20.50 1.57
N VAL A 390 9.09 20.03 2.76
CA VAL A 390 9.79 20.38 3.99
C VAL A 390 11.17 19.74 4.04
N GLY A 391 11.27 18.45 3.69
CA GLY A 391 12.56 17.75 3.63
C GLY A 391 13.53 18.39 2.63
N TRP A 392 13.08 18.78 1.44
CA TRP A 392 13.88 19.49 0.45
C TRP A 392 14.41 20.82 1.00
N ASN A 393 13.57 21.61 1.69
CA ASN A 393 14.01 22.86 2.30
C ASN A 393 15.04 22.61 3.41
N ALA A 394 14.83 21.60 4.26
CA ALA A 394 15.78 21.25 5.32
C ALA A 394 17.15 20.81 4.75
N ILE A 395 17.15 19.94 3.74
CA ILE A 395 18.37 19.49 3.05
C ILE A 395 19.06 20.66 2.34
N GLY A 396 18.31 21.48 1.61
CA GLY A 396 18.83 22.64 0.88
C GLY A 396 19.46 23.67 1.80
N ASN A 397 18.80 24.02 2.90
CA ASN A 397 19.30 24.97 3.88
C ASN A 397 20.51 24.43 4.65
N ALA A 398 20.49 23.14 5.03
CA ALA A 398 21.65 22.50 5.68
C ALA A 398 22.88 22.50 4.76
N ALA A 399 22.71 22.14 3.48
CA ALA A 399 23.80 22.17 2.51
C ALA A 399 24.31 23.60 2.27
N HIS A 400 23.39 24.57 2.15
CA HIS A 400 23.74 25.98 1.98
C HIS A 400 24.52 26.53 3.18
N ASP A 401 24.10 26.22 4.40
CA ASP A 401 24.73 26.72 5.63
C ASP A 401 26.23 26.39 5.68
N PHE A 402 26.61 25.16 5.34
CA PHE A 402 28.03 24.76 5.27
C PHE A 402 28.80 25.39 4.10
N MET A 403 28.09 25.75 3.04
CA MET A 403 28.68 26.44 1.89
C MET A 403 28.66 27.96 2.08
N SER A 404 28.10 28.50 3.16
CA SER A 404 27.97 29.94 3.37
C SER A 404 29.18 30.52 4.13
N ASP A 405 29.74 31.63 3.64
CA ASP A 405 30.73 32.43 4.36
C ASP A 405 30.02 33.56 5.13
N ARG A 406 29.89 33.42 6.45
CA ARG A 406 29.19 34.37 7.31
C ARG A 406 30.15 35.48 7.78
N SER A 407 29.76 36.73 7.50
CA SER A 407 30.45 37.91 8.03
C SER A 407 30.31 38.00 9.56
N SER A 408 31.14 38.83 10.21
CA SER A 408 31.08 39.08 11.66
C SER A 408 29.72 39.56 12.17
N ASP A 409 28.90 40.12 11.28
CA ASP A 409 27.56 40.63 11.57
C ASP A 409 26.46 39.58 11.33
N GLY A 410 26.84 38.32 11.04
CA GLY A 410 25.93 37.19 10.83
C GLY A 410 25.34 37.09 9.43
N GLY A 411 25.52 38.09 8.57
CA GLY A 411 25.07 38.06 7.17
C GLY A 411 25.94 37.16 6.29
N VAL A 412 25.30 36.35 5.43
CA VAL A 412 25.98 35.54 4.40
C VAL A 412 26.61 36.46 3.36
N SER A 413 27.92 36.44 3.23
CA SER A 413 28.66 37.34 2.35
C SER A 413 28.94 36.73 0.97
N GLN A 414 29.33 35.45 0.91
CA GLN A 414 29.66 34.70 -0.31
C GLN A 414 29.45 33.18 -0.10
N LEU A 415 29.41 32.40 -1.19
CA LEU A 415 29.44 30.93 -1.12
C LEU A 415 30.89 30.41 -1.23
N ARG A 416 31.24 29.49 -0.34
CA ARG A 416 32.48 28.72 -0.32
C ARG A 416 32.43 27.63 -1.39
N LEU A 417 33.57 27.42 -2.04
CA LEU A 417 33.75 26.39 -3.06
C LEU A 417 34.25 25.11 -2.40
N GLN A 418 33.76 23.95 -2.82
CA GLN A 418 34.35 22.69 -2.38
C GLN A 418 35.77 22.58 -2.95
N THR A 419 36.75 22.40 -2.07
CA THR A 419 38.17 22.41 -2.46
C THR A 419 38.58 21.01 -2.93
N SER A 420 38.18 20.63 -4.15
CA SER A 420 38.61 19.37 -4.77
C SER A 420 40.05 19.44 -5.29
N PRO A 421 40.72 18.28 -5.48
CA PRO A 421 42.04 18.24 -6.12
C PRO A 421 42.05 18.88 -7.52
N ALA A 422 40.96 18.74 -8.28
CA ALA A 422 40.81 19.32 -9.61
C ALA A 422 40.74 20.85 -9.54
N ILE A 423 39.90 21.40 -8.66
CA ILE A 423 39.78 22.84 -8.43
C ILE A 423 41.10 23.46 -7.98
N VAL A 424 41.80 22.80 -7.03
CA VAL A 424 43.12 23.25 -6.58
C VAL A 424 44.13 23.23 -7.72
N SER A 425 44.11 22.21 -8.56
CA SER A 425 44.99 22.15 -9.73
C SER A 425 44.71 23.28 -10.73
N GLN A 426 43.44 23.59 -11.00
CA GLN A 426 43.06 24.70 -11.90
C GLN A 426 43.55 26.05 -11.37
N ILE A 427 43.39 26.30 -10.06
CA ILE A 427 43.90 27.52 -9.42
C ILE A 427 45.43 27.61 -9.51
N ALA A 428 46.13 26.50 -9.22
CA ALA A 428 47.58 26.45 -9.28
C ALA A 428 48.11 26.64 -10.72
N ASP A 429 47.50 25.97 -11.69
CA ASP A 429 47.85 26.03 -13.12
C ASP A 429 47.61 27.44 -13.66
N SER A 430 46.49 28.07 -13.31
CA SER A 430 46.20 29.46 -13.68
C SER A 430 47.26 30.43 -13.14
N LEU A 431 47.58 30.35 -11.83
CA LEU A 431 48.64 31.18 -11.23
C LEU A 431 50.00 30.99 -11.91
N GLN A 432 50.30 29.76 -12.37
CA GLN A 432 51.53 29.45 -13.10
C GLN A 432 51.50 30.02 -14.52
N ARG A 433 50.40 29.84 -15.27
CA ARG A 433 50.21 30.36 -16.64
C ARG A 433 50.37 31.88 -16.69
N THR A 434 49.81 32.59 -15.71
CA THR A 434 49.72 34.05 -15.72
C THR A 434 50.89 34.76 -15.05
N ALA A 435 51.87 34.01 -14.56
CA ALA A 435 52.97 34.57 -13.82
C ALA A 435 53.85 35.52 -14.64
N PRO A 436 54.31 36.64 -14.02
CA PRO A 436 55.26 37.56 -14.65
C PRO A 436 56.63 36.92 -14.93
N ALA A 437 57.36 37.47 -15.90
CA ALA A 437 58.67 36.95 -16.34
C ALA A 437 59.69 36.76 -15.20
N TRP A 438 59.70 37.65 -14.20
CA TRP A 438 60.60 37.57 -13.04
C TRP A 438 60.31 36.36 -12.13
N MET A 439 59.15 35.73 -12.23
CA MET A 439 58.78 34.55 -11.47
C MET A 439 58.75 33.26 -12.30
N ARG A 440 58.71 33.36 -13.63
CA ARG A 440 58.67 32.18 -14.51
C ARG A 440 59.85 31.22 -14.30
N ALA A 441 61.01 31.73 -13.89
CA ALA A 441 62.18 30.90 -13.59
C ALA A 441 62.00 30.04 -12.31
N SER A 442 61.39 30.58 -11.26
CA SER A 442 61.09 29.83 -10.02
C SER A 442 59.85 28.94 -10.15
N LEU A 443 58.95 29.26 -11.09
CA LEU A 443 57.72 28.50 -11.38
C LEU A 443 57.92 27.36 -12.40
N ARG A 444 59.03 27.31 -13.13
CA ARG A 444 59.40 26.23 -14.07
C ARG A 444 59.90 24.94 -13.40
N ILE A 445 59.88 24.86 -12.06
CA ILE A 445 60.22 23.64 -11.30
C ILE A 445 58.99 22.70 -11.31
N ASP A 446 58.60 22.24 -12.51
CA ASP A 446 57.43 21.40 -12.79
C ASP A 446 57.45 20.04 -12.07
N LYS A 447 58.63 19.58 -11.62
CA LYS A 447 58.78 18.24 -11.04
C LYS A 447 58.21 18.11 -9.62
N PHE A 448 58.14 19.19 -8.84
CA PHE A 448 57.74 19.07 -7.42
C PHE A 448 56.21 19.07 -7.23
N ALA A 449 55.49 19.96 -7.92
CA ALA A 449 54.02 20.01 -7.83
C ALA A 449 53.37 18.75 -8.39
N ARG A 450 53.82 18.26 -9.56
CA ARG A 450 53.33 17.02 -10.16
C ARG A 450 53.72 15.78 -9.35
N SER A 451 54.95 15.67 -8.86
CA SER A 451 55.33 14.53 -8.01
C SER A 451 54.67 14.55 -6.63
N PHE A 452 54.29 15.71 -6.10
CA PHE A 452 53.55 15.82 -4.84
C PHE A 452 52.07 15.50 -5.04
N GLN A 453 51.44 15.94 -6.14
CA GLN A 453 50.09 15.48 -6.54
C GLN A 453 50.07 13.96 -6.75
N GLN A 454 51.03 13.40 -7.49
CA GLN A 454 51.15 11.95 -7.67
C GLN A 454 51.33 11.24 -6.32
N LYS A 455 52.21 11.76 -5.45
CA LYS A 455 52.43 11.19 -4.10
C LYS A 455 51.26 11.35 -3.15
N VAL A 456 50.40 12.35 -3.31
CA VAL A 456 49.17 12.53 -2.51
C VAL A 456 48.09 11.56 -3.00
N VAL A 457 47.99 11.33 -4.31
CA VAL A 457 47.15 10.28 -4.90
C VAL A 457 47.65 8.88 -4.48
N ASP A 458 48.97 8.65 -4.51
CA ASP A 458 49.59 7.39 -4.06
C ASP A 458 49.51 7.21 -2.52
N ALA A 459 49.59 8.30 -1.74
CA ALA A 459 49.43 8.28 -0.28
C ALA A 459 47.96 8.08 0.14
N ALA A 460 46.99 8.48 -0.68
CA ALA A 460 45.59 8.13 -0.47
C ALA A 460 45.35 6.61 -0.53
N SER A 461 46.24 5.87 -1.22
CA SER A 461 46.22 4.40 -1.26
C SER A 461 47.13 3.71 -0.23
N SER A 462 48.06 4.43 0.41
CA SER A 462 49.06 3.86 1.33
C SER A 462 49.24 4.71 2.60
N LEU A 463 48.40 4.42 3.60
CA LEU A 463 48.27 5.12 4.89
C LEU A 463 49.52 5.23 5.79
N LYS A 464 50.75 4.89 5.35
CA LYS A 464 51.93 4.78 6.24
C LYS A 464 53.11 5.72 5.96
N ILE A 465 53.14 6.49 4.87
CA ILE A 465 54.36 7.25 4.48
C ILE A 465 54.12 8.78 4.48
N LEU A 466 53.89 9.38 5.65
CA LEU A 466 53.88 10.85 5.81
C LEU A 466 54.60 11.28 7.11
N GLY A 467 55.85 10.83 7.30
CA GLY A 467 56.66 11.17 8.48
C GLY A 467 57.48 12.47 8.37
N THR A 468 57.93 12.85 7.18
CA THR A 468 59.08 13.80 7.06
C THR A 468 58.75 15.17 6.47
N ALA A 469 57.59 15.38 5.81
CA ALA A 469 57.13 16.70 5.36
C ALA A 469 56.09 17.37 6.30
N GLY A 470 55.76 16.71 7.42
CA GLY A 470 54.50 16.90 8.12
C GLY A 470 54.35 18.09 9.08
N ARG A 471 55.42 18.75 9.54
CA ARG A 471 55.26 19.77 10.62
C ARG A 471 54.68 21.10 10.14
N ASN A 472 55.21 21.66 9.05
CA ASN A 472 54.73 22.93 8.50
C ASN A 472 53.35 22.78 7.87
N VAL A 473 53.10 21.65 7.18
CA VAL A 473 51.79 21.32 6.59
C VAL A 473 50.73 21.09 7.68
N LYS A 474 51.05 20.39 8.78
CA LYS A 474 50.12 20.24 9.92
C LYS A 474 49.84 21.55 10.64
N GLN A 475 50.83 22.43 10.77
CA GLN A 475 50.64 23.75 11.39
C GLN A 475 49.77 24.65 10.51
N LEU A 476 49.89 24.54 9.19
CA LEU A 476 49.06 25.24 8.21
C LEU A 476 47.64 24.67 8.15
N ALA A 477 47.49 23.34 8.17
CA ALA A 477 46.19 22.67 8.26
C ALA A 477 45.45 23.00 9.57
N ARG A 478 46.18 23.19 10.69
CA ARG A 478 45.61 23.69 11.95
C ARG A 478 45.09 25.13 11.84
N ARG A 479 45.78 26.01 11.10
CA ARG A 479 45.33 27.40 10.84
C ARG A 479 44.13 27.46 9.90
N LEU A 480 44.06 26.55 8.94
CA LEU A 480 42.89 26.36 8.09
C LEU A 480 41.67 25.88 8.90
N LYS A 481 41.89 24.90 9.81
CA LYS A 481 40.90 24.42 10.77
C LYS A 481 40.37 25.49 11.73
N SER A 482 41.13 26.56 12.00
CA SER A 482 40.77 27.59 12.98
C SER A 482 40.07 28.82 12.41
N GLY A 483 39.59 28.79 11.16
CA GLY A 483 38.75 29.87 10.61
C GLY A 483 38.89 30.20 9.12
N ALA A 484 39.56 29.37 8.30
CA ALA A 484 39.73 29.61 6.86
C ALA A 484 39.22 28.45 5.97
N ALA A 485 38.64 27.41 6.55
CA ALA A 485 37.96 26.38 5.79
C ALA A 485 36.90 25.73 6.67
N GLU A 486 35.74 25.46 6.09
CA GLU A 486 34.68 24.70 6.75
C GLU A 486 34.84 23.21 6.43
N ILE A 487 35.03 22.43 7.49
CA ILE A 487 35.13 20.97 7.40
C ILE A 487 33.77 20.38 7.73
N VAL A 488 33.20 19.68 6.76
CA VAL A 488 31.89 19.06 6.89
C VAL A 488 32.07 17.55 6.96
N THR A 489 31.64 16.97 8.07
CA THR A 489 31.58 15.52 8.27
C THR A 489 30.14 15.04 8.06
N PRO A 490 29.93 13.75 7.74
CA PRO A 490 28.58 13.20 7.59
C PRO A 490 27.74 13.35 8.86
N ALA A 491 28.36 13.23 10.03
CA ALA A 491 27.72 13.48 11.32
C ALA A 491 27.24 14.93 11.46
N ARG A 492 28.09 15.92 11.15
CA ARG A 492 27.70 17.35 11.18
C ARG A 492 26.60 17.65 10.17
N MET A 493 26.65 17.04 8.98
CA MET A 493 25.59 17.19 7.98
C MET A 493 24.26 16.63 8.49
N SER A 494 24.28 15.45 9.09
CA SER A 494 23.08 14.83 9.67
C SER A 494 22.47 15.67 10.80
N GLU A 495 23.31 16.30 11.62
CA GLU A 495 22.87 17.21 12.68
C GLU A 495 22.29 18.52 12.12
N ALA A 496 22.92 19.09 11.09
CA ALA A 496 22.41 20.29 10.43
C ALA A 496 21.06 20.06 9.75
N ILE A 497 20.88 18.92 9.07
CA ILE A 497 19.59 18.53 8.47
C ILE A 497 18.52 18.47 9.56
N ARG A 498 18.81 17.83 10.70
CA ARG A 498 17.88 17.79 11.85
C ARG A 498 17.59 19.18 12.43
N SER A 499 18.58 20.07 12.47
CA SER A 499 18.37 21.43 13.00
C SER A 499 17.47 22.29 12.10
N TRP A 500 17.51 22.06 10.80
CA TRP A 500 16.65 22.73 9.81
C TRP A 500 15.29 22.05 9.64
N ASP A 501 15.13 20.83 10.14
CA ASP A 501 13.88 20.07 10.10
C ASP A 501 12.90 20.51 11.21
N GLN A 502 12.20 21.60 10.94
CA GLN A 502 11.21 22.14 11.89
C GLN A 502 9.93 21.29 12.01
N ALA A 503 9.64 20.44 11.01
CA ALA A 503 8.42 19.65 10.98
C ALA A 503 8.61 18.19 11.44
N GLY A 504 9.84 17.78 11.76
CA GLY A 504 10.14 16.42 12.22
C GLY A 504 10.08 15.38 11.11
N VAL A 505 10.35 15.74 9.84
CA VAL A 505 10.40 14.75 8.75
C VAL A 505 11.46 13.66 9.00
N PHE A 506 12.56 14.02 9.68
CA PHE A 506 13.65 13.13 10.01
C PHE A 506 13.60 12.60 11.44
N SER A 507 12.56 12.90 12.23
CA SER A 507 12.43 12.42 13.62
C SER A 507 12.26 10.91 13.70
N ASP A 508 11.57 10.33 12.72
CA ASP A 508 11.20 8.91 12.69
C ASP A 508 12.26 8.05 11.98
N CYS A 509 13.36 8.65 11.52
CA CYS A 509 14.47 7.91 10.94
C CYS A 509 15.08 6.97 11.99
N PRO A 510 15.39 5.70 11.65
CA PRO A 510 16.08 4.78 12.56
C PRO A 510 17.36 5.41 13.10
N GLU A 511 17.62 5.25 14.41
CA GLU A 511 18.81 5.82 15.04
C GLU A 511 20.08 5.36 14.30
N GLY A 512 20.91 6.33 13.90
CA GLY A 512 22.15 6.07 13.18
C GLY A 512 22.03 5.82 11.68
N SER A 513 20.83 5.88 11.06
CA SER A 513 20.66 5.71 9.59
C SER A 513 21.04 6.96 8.77
N LEU A 514 20.87 8.16 9.34
CA LEU A 514 21.05 9.42 8.63
C LEU A 514 22.52 9.71 8.27
N GLN A 515 23.45 9.36 9.16
CA GLN A 515 24.88 9.58 8.96
C GLN A 515 25.46 8.71 7.82
N PRO A 516 25.20 7.39 7.74
CA PRO A 516 25.57 6.56 6.60
C PRO A 516 25.02 7.07 5.26
N ALA A 517 23.78 7.58 5.23
CA ALA A 517 23.22 8.17 4.02
C ALA A 517 23.97 9.46 3.61
N CYS A 518 24.29 10.34 4.56
CA CYS A 518 25.12 11.52 4.29
C CYS A 518 26.53 11.14 3.80
N GLU A 519 27.11 10.07 4.35
CA GLU A 519 28.41 9.54 3.92
C GLU A 519 28.36 9.03 2.47
N LEU A 520 27.30 8.30 2.11
CA LEU A 520 27.06 7.86 0.74
C LEU A 520 26.95 9.06 -0.22
N ALA A 521 26.16 10.08 0.14
CA ALA A 521 26.05 11.31 -0.65
C ALA A 521 27.40 12.00 -0.84
N PHE A 522 28.24 12.08 0.21
CA PHE A 522 29.54 12.74 0.13
C PHE A 522 30.53 11.96 -0.75
N ASN A 523 30.51 10.63 -0.69
CA ASN A 523 31.32 9.79 -1.55
C ASN A 523 30.91 9.95 -3.01
N ASN A 524 29.61 9.94 -3.30
CA ASN A 524 29.07 10.16 -4.65
C ASN A 524 29.39 11.59 -5.13
N PHE A 525 29.33 12.59 -4.25
CA PHE A 525 29.65 13.97 -4.59
C PHE A 525 31.11 14.11 -5.02
N LYS A 526 32.05 13.49 -4.29
CA LYS A 526 33.48 13.48 -4.67
C LYS A 526 33.76 12.77 -6.00
N GLN A 527 32.97 11.75 -6.33
CA GLN A 527 33.15 10.95 -7.54
C GLN A 527 32.51 11.60 -8.77
N HIS A 528 31.36 12.24 -8.60
CA HIS A 528 30.51 12.70 -9.71
C HIS A 528 30.47 14.22 -9.90
N ASP A 529 30.94 15.02 -8.94
CA ASP A 529 31.04 16.47 -9.14
C ASP A 529 32.15 16.78 -10.15
N THR A 530 31.74 17.08 -11.38
CA THR A 530 32.62 17.45 -12.49
C THR A 530 32.74 18.97 -12.63
N THR A 531 32.29 19.73 -11.63
CA THR A 531 32.27 21.18 -11.69
C THR A 531 33.70 21.72 -11.82
N GLN A 532 33.97 22.39 -12.94
CA GLN A 532 35.24 23.03 -13.26
C GLN A 532 35.09 24.54 -13.19
N LEU A 533 36.17 25.22 -12.82
CA LEU A 533 36.23 26.67 -12.88
C LEU A 533 36.50 27.11 -14.33
N ASP A 534 36.01 28.29 -14.68
CA ASP A 534 36.23 28.90 -15.99
C ASP A 534 37.69 29.36 -16.11
N ASP A 535 38.48 28.66 -16.93
CA ASP A 535 39.91 28.87 -17.13
C ASP A 535 40.26 30.31 -17.51
N ASP A 536 39.45 30.95 -18.36
CA ASP A 536 39.73 32.31 -18.85
C ASP A 536 39.54 33.34 -17.74
N LYS A 537 38.47 33.19 -16.95
CA LYS A 537 38.18 34.04 -15.78
C LYS A 537 39.20 33.82 -14.67
N LEU A 538 39.65 32.58 -14.46
CA LEU A 538 40.72 32.30 -13.51
C LEU A 538 42.03 32.98 -13.91
N ASP A 539 42.35 32.95 -15.20
CA ASP A 539 43.56 33.58 -15.73
C ASP A 539 43.48 35.11 -15.65
N GLU A 540 42.30 35.69 -15.81
CA GLU A 540 42.11 37.12 -15.56
C GLU A 540 42.35 37.47 -14.08
N TRP A 541 41.73 36.70 -13.17
CA TRP A 541 41.90 36.86 -11.73
C TRP A 541 43.36 36.72 -11.28
N SER A 542 44.05 35.68 -11.73
CA SER A 542 45.44 35.44 -11.34
C SER A 542 46.39 36.52 -11.88
N ARG A 543 46.13 37.06 -13.09
CA ARG A 543 46.84 38.26 -13.60
C ARG A 543 46.67 39.47 -12.69
N GLU A 544 45.48 39.68 -12.15
CA GLU A 544 45.21 40.81 -11.26
C GLU A 544 45.96 40.69 -9.92
N ILE A 545 46.02 39.49 -9.34
CA ILE A 545 46.83 39.21 -8.15
C ILE A 545 48.29 39.60 -8.39
N TRP A 546 48.86 39.24 -9.54
CA TRP A 546 50.23 39.57 -9.88
C TRP A 546 50.47 41.07 -10.08
N LYS A 547 49.48 41.79 -10.63
CA LYS A 547 49.56 43.25 -10.81
C LYS A 547 49.57 43.99 -9.47
N ASN A 548 48.76 43.55 -8.51
CA ASN A 548 48.58 44.22 -7.22
C ASN A 548 49.68 43.91 -6.18
N MET A 549 50.68 43.07 -6.51
CA MET A 549 51.83 42.83 -5.65
C MET A 549 52.74 44.06 -5.51
N THR A 550 52.98 44.50 -4.27
CA THR A 550 53.91 45.60 -3.94
C THR A 550 55.37 45.23 -4.25
N LEU A 551 56.22 46.22 -4.52
CA LEU A 551 57.67 46.02 -4.78
C LEU A 551 58.38 45.26 -3.66
N ARG A 552 58.01 45.50 -2.39
CA ARG A 552 58.57 44.79 -1.22
C ARG A 552 58.16 43.31 -1.19
N GLN A 553 56.92 43.00 -1.60
CA GLN A 553 56.43 41.62 -1.73
C GLN A 553 57.06 40.91 -2.95
N LYS A 554 57.27 41.62 -4.06
CA LYS A 554 57.98 41.12 -5.26
C LYS A 554 59.41 40.69 -4.91
N LEU A 555 60.13 41.48 -4.10
CA LEU A 555 61.52 41.19 -3.71
C LEU A 555 61.62 40.02 -2.72
N TRP A 556 60.77 40.00 -1.69
CA TRP A 556 60.83 38.98 -0.63
C TRP A 556 60.30 37.62 -1.12
N LYS A 557 59.31 37.61 -2.01
CA LYS A 557 58.71 36.37 -2.54
C LYS A 557 59.33 35.89 -3.85
N GLY A 558 60.07 36.73 -4.58
CA GLY A 558 60.88 36.29 -5.73
C GLY A 558 61.97 35.26 -5.36
N ALA A 559 62.34 35.18 -4.07
CA ALA A 559 63.28 34.20 -3.53
C ALA A 559 62.61 32.95 -2.91
N GLN A 560 61.28 32.89 -2.81
CA GLN A 560 60.58 31.74 -2.22
C GLN A 560 60.25 30.68 -3.29
N PRO A 561 60.52 29.39 -3.04
CA PRO A 561 60.13 28.31 -3.95
C PRO A 561 58.61 28.19 -4.03
N LEU A 562 58.09 27.86 -5.23
CA LEU A 562 56.67 27.60 -5.57
C LEU A 562 55.90 26.86 -4.47
N ALA A 563 56.57 25.91 -3.80
CA ALA A 563 56.03 25.12 -2.72
C ALA A 563 55.38 25.95 -1.60
N MET A 564 55.81 27.18 -1.30
CA MET A 564 55.15 27.98 -0.24
C MET A 564 53.83 28.62 -0.68
N VAL A 565 53.66 28.90 -1.97
CA VAL A 565 52.42 29.50 -2.52
C VAL A 565 51.37 28.42 -2.77
N THR A 566 51.78 27.21 -3.16
CA THR A 566 50.88 26.08 -3.43
C THR A 566 50.66 25.18 -2.22
N ALA A 567 51.57 25.14 -1.22
CA ALA A 567 51.40 24.37 0.01
C ALA A 567 50.07 24.61 0.75
N PRO A 568 49.51 25.82 0.80
CA PRO A 568 48.20 26.09 1.42
C PRO A 568 47.06 25.39 0.71
N PHE A 569 47.01 25.46 -0.61
CA PHE A 569 46.02 24.75 -1.41
C PHE A 569 46.18 23.23 -1.30
N LEU A 570 47.43 22.74 -1.28
CA LEU A 570 47.74 21.32 -1.07
C LEU A 570 47.42 20.86 0.36
N ALA A 571 47.61 21.71 1.36
CA ALA A 571 47.31 21.40 2.75
C ALA A 571 45.80 21.19 2.95
N VAL A 572 44.95 21.91 2.21
CA VAL A 572 43.50 21.71 2.24
C VAL A 572 43.11 20.33 1.73
N ILE A 573 43.77 19.81 0.68
CA ILE A 573 43.56 18.44 0.19
C ILE A 573 43.91 17.40 1.26
N LEU A 574 44.83 17.71 2.18
CA LEU A 574 45.27 16.79 3.23
C LEU A 574 44.37 16.80 4.48
N ILE A 575 43.49 17.80 4.63
CA ILE A 575 42.60 17.94 5.80
C ILE A 575 41.70 16.71 6.03
N PRO A 576 41.05 16.12 5.01
CA PRO A 576 40.22 14.92 5.16
C PRO A 576 40.97 13.72 5.77
N PHE A 577 42.24 13.53 5.41
CA PHE A 577 43.05 12.39 5.87
C PHE A 577 43.41 12.49 7.37
N ASP A 578 43.66 13.71 7.86
CA ASP A 578 43.93 13.97 9.29
C ASP A 578 42.65 13.92 10.16
N ALA A 579 41.46 13.94 9.55
CA ALA A 579 40.17 13.90 10.26
C ALA A 579 39.60 12.47 10.42
N GLY A 580 40.32 11.44 9.95
CA GLY A 580 40.02 10.03 10.24
C GLY A 580 38.89 9.40 9.43
N GLY A 581 38.44 10.00 8.32
CA GLY A 581 37.36 9.44 7.49
C GLY A 581 37.51 9.76 5.99
N SER A 582 37.14 8.81 5.13
CA SER A 582 37.12 8.94 3.67
C SER A 582 36.04 9.91 3.17
N ALA A 583 34.97 10.11 3.94
CA ALA A 583 33.80 10.91 3.57
C ALA A 583 33.77 12.31 4.21
N VAL A 584 34.88 13.06 4.20
CA VAL A 584 34.91 14.46 4.67
C VAL A 584 34.98 15.43 3.50
N LEU A 585 34.14 16.47 3.50
CA LEU A 585 34.18 17.58 2.54
C LEU A 585 34.83 18.82 3.17
N VAL A 586 35.53 19.60 2.35
CA VAL A 586 36.14 20.86 2.77
C VAL A 586 35.69 21.96 1.82
N PHE A 587 35.06 22.98 2.39
CA PHE A 587 34.62 24.18 1.67
C PHE A 587 35.47 25.37 2.08
N ALA A 588 35.98 26.11 1.10
CA ALA A 588 36.74 27.33 1.35
C ALA A 588 36.53 28.32 0.20
N SER A 589 36.48 29.60 0.51
CA SER A 589 36.52 30.66 -0.50
C SER A 589 37.96 30.85 -0.99
N ALA A 590 38.15 31.41 -2.20
CA ALA A 590 39.50 31.73 -2.68
C ALA A 590 40.20 32.74 -1.75
N LYS A 591 39.43 33.64 -1.11
CA LYS A 591 39.96 34.57 -0.12
C LYS A 591 40.53 33.84 1.09
N GLU A 592 39.80 32.87 1.62
CA GLU A 592 40.24 32.08 2.78
C GLU A 592 41.45 31.19 2.44
N LEU A 593 41.47 30.58 1.24
CA LEU A 593 42.61 29.80 0.75
C LEU A 593 43.87 30.67 0.60
N LEU A 594 43.73 31.86 0.04
CA LEU A 594 44.83 32.83 -0.07
C LEU A 594 45.23 33.42 1.28
N ALA A 595 44.29 33.62 2.21
CA ALA A 595 44.60 34.06 3.57
C ALA A 595 45.45 33.02 4.30
N ALA A 596 45.07 31.74 4.19
CA ALA A 596 45.87 30.62 4.70
C ALA A 596 47.26 30.54 4.06
N ALA A 597 47.40 31.03 2.82
CA ALA A 597 48.67 31.16 2.12
C ALA A 597 49.54 32.35 2.56
N GLY A 598 49.07 33.19 3.49
CA GLY A 598 49.73 34.47 3.78
C GLY A 598 49.73 35.40 2.57
N LEU A 599 48.72 35.28 1.73
CA LEU A 599 48.46 36.07 0.53
C LEU A 599 47.19 36.94 0.67
N ALA A 600 46.52 36.93 1.83
CA ALA A 600 45.34 37.79 2.06
C ALA A 600 45.60 39.28 1.75
N ALA A 601 46.80 39.78 2.05
CA ALA A 601 47.20 41.16 1.78
C ALA A 601 47.37 41.49 0.27
N LEU A 602 47.20 40.50 -0.61
CA LEU A 602 47.20 40.67 -2.06
C LEU A 602 45.79 40.79 -2.64
N LEU A 603 44.77 40.52 -1.83
CA LEU A 603 43.39 40.72 -2.24
C LEU A 603 43.10 42.22 -2.24
N PRO A 604 42.56 42.77 -3.33
CA PRO A 604 42.13 44.17 -3.34
C PRO A 604 41.03 44.40 -2.28
N PRO A 605 40.94 45.62 -1.69
CA PRO A 605 39.90 45.95 -0.73
C PRO A 605 38.50 45.81 -1.34
N ILE A 606 37.56 45.35 -0.53
CA ILE A 606 36.15 45.17 -0.90
C ILE A 606 35.61 46.51 -1.41
N GLY A 607 35.20 46.57 -2.68
CA GLY A 607 34.61 47.77 -3.31
C GLY A 607 35.37 48.33 -4.53
N SER A 608 36.60 47.90 -4.82
CA SER A 608 37.23 48.18 -6.11
C SER A 608 36.79 47.13 -7.14
N GLY A 609 35.86 47.50 -8.02
CA GLY A 609 35.11 46.64 -8.97
C GLY A 609 35.86 45.40 -9.46
N ASN A 610 35.42 44.23 -8.99
CA ASN A 610 35.98 42.95 -9.36
C ASN A 610 34.87 41.93 -9.69
N GLU A 611 34.10 42.27 -10.72
CA GLU A 611 32.97 41.46 -11.24
C GLU A 611 33.39 40.03 -11.60
N VAL A 612 34.67 39.82 -11.95
CA VAL A 612 35.22 38.54 -12.40
C VAL A 612 35.37 37.53 -11.24
N LEU A 613 35.83 37.97 -10.06
CA LEU A 613 35.83 37.15 -8.83
C LEU A 613 34.38 36.77 -8.47
N ASP A 614 33.47 37.74 -8.47
CA ASP A 614 32.09 37.50 -8.06
C ASP A 614 31.36 36.54 -9.02
N ILE A 615 31.66 36.55 -10.32
CA ILE A 615 31.06 35.59 -11.28
C ILE A 615 31.58 34.16 -11.07
N VAL A 616 32.89 33.97 -10.90
CA VAL A 616 33.49 32.64 -10.62
C VAL A 616 33.08 32.13 -9.24
N HIS A 617 32.85 33.03 -8.28
CA HIS A 617 32.39 32.70 -6.92
C HIS A 617 30.88 32.56 -6.77
N ARG A 618 30.07 32.94 -7.76
CA ARG A 618 28.60 32.79 -7.69
C ARG A 618 28.11 31.56 -8.43
N GLU A 619 28.55 31.29 -9.65
CA GLU A 619 27.98 30.19 -10.46
C GLU A 619 28.54 28.82 -10.07
N THR A 620 29.85 28.70 -9.88
CA THR A 620 30.51 27.41 -9.61
C THR A 620 30.09 26.83 -8.25
N PRO A 621 30.14 27.58 -7.13
CA PRO A 621 29.66 27.07 -5.84
C PRO A 621 28.15 26.81 -5.85
N TRP A 622 27.37 27.58 -6.60
CA TRP A 622 25.94 27.33 -6.75
C TRP A 622 25.65 25.99 -7.42
N ARG A 623 26.39 25.65 -8.48
CA ARG A 623 26.27 24.35 -9.15
C ARG A 623 26.68 23.20 -8.22
N GLN A 624 27.74 23.39 -7.44
CA GLN A 624 28.15 22.43 -6.41
C GLN A 624 27.08 22.24 -5.33
N LEU A 625 26.42 23.32 -4.89
CA LEU A 625 25.28 23.25 -3.95
C LEU A 625 24.13 22.44 -4.54
N CYS A 626 23.76 22.68 -5.81
CA CYS A 626 22.70 21.94 -6.50
C CYS A 626 23.04 20.44 -6.62
N ASN A 627 24.30 20.11 -6.95
CA ASN A 627 24.78 18.74 -7.04
C ASN A 627 24.78 18.02 -5.69
N LEU A 628 25.24 18.68 -4.63
CA LEU A 628 25.22 18.13 -3.27
C LEU A 628 23.78 17.91 -2.78
N PHE A 629 22.89 18.88 -3.01
CA PHE A 629 21.47 18.77 -2.69
C PHE A 629 20.82 17.55 -3.38
N ALA A 630 21.07 17.37 -4.68
CA ALA A 630 20.50 16.26 -5.45
C ALA A 630 20.97 14.89 -4.93
N LEU A 631 22.26 14.76 -4.59
CA LEU A 631 22.82 13.53 -4.03
C LEU A 631 22.36 13.25 -2.60
N LEU A 632 22.16 14.30 -1.79
CA LEU A 632 21.55 14.16 -0.48
C LEU A 632 20.11 13.64 -0.60
N CYS A 633 19.30 14.21 -1.51
CA CYS A 633 17.94 13.71 -1.75
C CYS A 633 17.92 12.21 -2.09
N ASP A 634 18.77 11.79 -3.02
CA ASP A 634 18.88 10.40 -3.46
C ASP A 634 19.28 9.43 -2.34
N SER A 635 20.27 9.82 -1.53
CA SER A 635 20.76 9.01 -0.42
C SER A 635 19.76 8.92 0.74
N LEU A 636 19.00 9.99 0.96
CA LEU A 636 18.04 10.13 2.05
C LEU A 636 16.67 9.51 1.71
N GLY A 637 16.40 9.23 0.44
CA GLY A 637 15.14 8.64 -0.04
C GLY A 637 14.11 9.66 -0.52
N PHE A 638 14.51 10.92 -0.70
CA PHE A 638 13.64 11.94 -1.26
C PHE A 638 13.68 11.90 -2.80
N PRO A 639 12.52 11.96 -3.47
CA PRO A 639 12.49 12.22 -4.90
C PRO A 639 13.12 13.59 -5.18
N ARG A 640 13.93 13.72 -6.23
CA ARG A 640 14.50 15.02 -6.59
C ARG A 640 13.39 15.96 -7.10
N PRO A 641 13.29 17.20 -6.59
CA PRO A 641 12.31 18.17 -7.09
C PRO A 641 12.65 18.64 -8.49
N SER A 642 11.63 19.10 -9.23
CA SER A 642 11.80 19.66 -10.57
C SER A 642 11.20 21.07 -10.66
N GLY A 643 11.85 21.93 -11.45
CA GLY A 643 11.40 23.29 -11.75
C GLY A 643 11.00 24.10 -10.50
N PRO A 644 9.72 24.48 -10.34
CA PRO A 644 9.27 25.36 -9.26
C PRO A 644 9.35 24.74 -7.86
N GLN A 645 9.48 23.41 -7.74
CA GLN A 645 9.57 22.72 -6.45
C GLN A 645 10.97 22.79 -5.82
N LEU A 646 11.98 23.24 -6.58
CA LEU A 646 13.34 23.36 -6.07
C LEU A 646 13.40 24.41 -4.95
N PRO A 647 14.09 24.12 -3.83
CA PRO A 647 14.25 25.07 -2.73
C PRO A 647 14.79 26.43 -3.20
N ARG A 648 14.28 27.49 -2.57
CA ARG A 648 14.76 28.84 -2.78
C ARG A 648 15.62 29.23 -1.59
N ILE A 649 16.89 29.51 -1.86
CA ILE A 649 17.87 29.83 -0.82
C ILE A 649 18.02 31.33 -0.74
N GLU A 650 17.94 31.86 0.49
CA GLU A 650 18.11 33.27 0.79
C GLU A 650 19.57 33.58 1.13
N PHE A 651 20.09 34.68 0.60
CA PHE A 651 21.43 35.18 0.90
C PHE A 651 21.42 36.71 1.08
N ALA A 652 22.29 37.19 1.97
CA ALA A 652 22.42 38.62 2.19
C ALA A 652 23.27 39.24 1.08
N THR A 653 22.80 40.35 0.51
CA THR A 653 23.59 41.14 -0.43
C THR A 653 24.25 42.33 0.27
N THR A 654 25.34 42.81 -0.33
CA THR A 654 26.10 43.96 0.17
C THR A 654 25.16 45.18 0.25
N GLY A 655 24.87 45.65 1.47
CA GLY A 655 23.89 46.72 1.73
C GLY A 655 22.65 46.29 2.52
N GLY A 656 22.60 45.06 3.04
CA GLY A 656 21.55 44.60 3.96
C GLY A 656 20.24 44.15 3.30
N ARG A 657 20.23 44.04 1.97
CA ARG A 657 19.07 43.53 1.21
C ARG A 657 19.18 42.01 1.09
N VAL A 658 18.12 41.28 1.46
CA VAL A 658 18.05 39.83 1.25
C VAL A 658 17.67 39.57 -0.21
N ASP A 659 18.49 38.79 -0.91
CA ASP A 659 18.19 38.27 -2.24
C ASP A 659 17.99 36.76 -2.15
N SER A 660 17.33 36.17 -3.13
CA SER A 660 16.98 34.76 -3.09
C SER A 660 17.02 34.12 -4.46
N ARG A 661 17.72 32.99 -4.56
CA ARG A 661 17.96 32.26 -5.81
C ARG A 661 17.42 30.83 -5.66
N GLN A 662 16.72 30.38 -6.69
CA GLN A 662 16.20 29.02 -6.74
C GLN A 662 17.30 28.04 -7.15
N LEU A 663 17.39 26.90 -6.48
CA LEU A 663 18.28 25.81 -6.89
C LEU A 663 17.91 25.37 -8.32
N VAL A 664 18.88 24.78 -9.02
CA VAL A 664 18.70 24.27 -10.39
C VAL A 664 18.81 22.75 -10.36
N THR A 665 18.15 22.08 -11.30
CA THR A 665 18.27 20.63 -11.47
C THR A 665 19.73 20.24 -11.72
N SER A 666 20.21 19.25 -10.96
CA SER A 666 21.54 18.67 -11.17
C SER A 666 21.55 17.75 -12.39
N ASP A 667 22.64 17.79 -13.16
CA ASP A 667 22.88 16.89 -14.30
C ASP A 667 23.39 15.50 -13.86
N ILE A 668 23.68 15.30 -12.56
CA ILE A 668 24.16 14.01 -12.05
C ILE A 668 23.03 12.97 -12.18
N PRO A 669 23.26 11.76 -12.72
CA PRO A 669 22.25 10.71 -12.77
C PRO A 669 21.66 10.38 -11.40
N ILE A 670 20.39 9.94 -11.35
CA ILE A 670 19.73 9.55 -10.10
C ILE A 670 20.38 8.25 -9.56
N GLN A 671 20.77 8.26 -8.29
CA GLN A 671 21.42 7.14 -7.60
C GLN A 671 20.67 6.80 -6.31
N ARG A 672 19.54 6.10 -6.43
CA ARG A 672 18.72 5.74 -5.26
C ARG A 672 19.46 4.78 -4.34
N SER A 673 19.42 5.07 -3.03
CA SER A 673 19.84 4.12 -2.00
C SER A 673 18.91 2.90 -2.00
N ILE A 674 19.48 1.71 -1.78
CA ILE A 674 18.72 0.45 -1.63
C ILE A 674 17.93 0.46 -0.31
N SER A 675 18.41 1.19 0.69
CA SER A 675 17.79 1.31 2.01
C SER A 675 17.88 2.76 2.48
N PRO A 676 17.02 3.66 1.96
CA PRO A 676 17.02 5.05 2.37
C PRO A 676 16.50 5.21 3.81
N PRO A 677 17.01 6.18 4.59
CA PRO A 677 16.50 6.52 5.91
C PRO A 677 15.04 6.94 5.91
N VAL A 678 14.59 7.64 4.86
CA VAL A 678 13.20 8.06 4.68
C VAL A 678 12.58 7.29 3.53
N ALA A 679 11.59 6.46 3.84
CA ALA A 679 10.80 5.74 2.83
C ALA A 679 9.58 6.58 2.44
N ILE A 680 9.71 7.45 1.44
CA ILE A 680 8.57 8.17 0.90
C ILE A 680 7.86 7.28 -0.10
N TRP A 681 6.73 6.72 0.33
CA TRP A 681 5.86 5.98 -0.56
C TRP A 681 5.27 6.92 -1.62
N GLN A 682 5.25 6.49 -2.88
CA GLN A 682 4.56 7.21 -3.94
C GLN A 682 3.50 6.29 -4.55
N PRO A 683 2.23 6.73 -4.63
CA PRO A 683 1.22 5.96 -5.32
C PRO A 683 1.60 5.84 -6.79
N GLU A 684 1.43 4.65 -7.35
CA GLU A 684 1.55 4.46 -8.79
C GLU A 684 0.45 5.27 -9.49
N PRO A 685 0.80 6.22 -10.39
CA PRO A 685 -0.19 7.11 -10.99
C PRO A 685 -1.21 6.36 -11.84
N GLU A 686 -0.85 5.19 -12.37
CA GLU A 686 -1.73 4.32 -13.15
C GLU A 686 -2.84 3.73 -12.26
N LEU A 687 -2.51 3.30 -11.04
CA LEU A 687 -3.46 2.78 -10.06
C LEU A 687 -4.52 3.81 -9.67
N ALA A 688 -4.08 5.02 -9.32
CA ALA A 688 -5.00 6.11 -8.97
C ALA A 688 -5.92 6.47 -10.15
N ALA A 689 -5.36 6.58 -11.37
CA ALA A 689 -6.14 6.89 -12.55
C ALA A 689 -7.17 5.80 -12.87
N ALA A 690 -6.81 4.53 -12.67
CA ALA A 690 -7.71 3.43 -12.96
C ALA A 690 -8.84 3.27 -11.94
N LEU A 691 -8.57 3.47 -10.64
CA LEU A 691 -9.60 3.46 -9.60
C LEU A 691 -10.64 4.57 -9.84
N ARG A 692 -10.22 5.74 -10.31
CA ARG A 692 -11.14 6.82 -10.71
C ARG A 692 -11.98 6.43 -11.91
N ARG A 693 -11.37 5.89 -12.98
CA ARG A 693 -12.11 5.41 -14.15
C ARG A 693 -13.13 4.34 -13.79
N LEU A 694 -12.79 3.46 -12.85
CA LEU A 694 -13.69 2.43 -12.33
C LEU A 694 -14.89 3.09 -11.62
N ALA A 695 -14.64 4.02 -10.69
CA ALA A 695 -15.69 4.71 -9.94
C ALA A 695 -16.61 5.56 -10.83
N GLU A 696 -16.06 6.20 -11.88
CA GLU A 696 -16.81 7.02 -12.84
C GLU A 696 -17.66 6.19 -13.81
N ARG A 697 -17.19 4.99 -14.20
CA ARG A 697 -17.93 4.10 -15.11
C ARG A 697 -19.09 3.38 -14.46
N ILE A 698 -19.04 3.15 -13.16
CA ILE A 698 -20.13 2.53 -12.40
C ILE A 698 -21.16 3.62 -12.11
N ASP A 699 -21.99 3.97 -13.09
CA ASP A 699 -23.17 4.82 -12.88
C ASP A 699 -24.44 3.95 -12.76
N PRO A 700 -25.31 4.19 -11.77
CA PRO A 700 -26.39 3.28 -11.37
C PRO A 700 -27.58 3.17 -12.34
#